data_AF-A0A3C2BD73-F1
#
_entry.id   AF-A0A3C2BD73-F1
#
_cell.length_a   1.000
_cell.length_b   1.000
_cell.length_c   1.000
_cell.angle_alpha   90.00
_cell.angle_beta   90.00
_cell.angle_gamma   90.00
#
_symmetry.space_group_name_H-M   'P 1'
#
loop_
_entity.id
_entity.type
_entity.pdbx_description
1 polymer ?
#
loop_
_entity_poly.entity_id
_entity_poly.type
_entity_poly.pdbx_seq_one_letter_code
_entity_poly.pdbx_strand_id
1 'polypeptide(L)'
;MKKLFLFVFVFFMLFRFEVSADSYNYNQRGEYVLSQSGYIAEKAVCGKDLGISELNSPNDIFISDEKIYIADSGNNRIICLDSELENVLEIYSSFKNKDGSETVLQNPSGIFVDSEKMYIADTDNSRILVSDFNCNIILEIEIPSDTSYNYNTFIPEKVIADNYGNIYAVARNISSGAVMFSPQGEFLGFFGANRTDKPENIVIETIKNIFRSDTKKLRRERNIPSGISGFDIDNGNFIYTCTQSGNQDTDIIKKINPAGQNLFMYNTNTFGDYPYLYSQQEKNMFCDIDVDENQYINCLDFRYGRIFTYDKDGNLLFVSGGKSSQLGGFERVSAIECYGDSLFVLDSMKSSVTVFKKTDFGKLVDNAEMLYNLGNYSESLELWKEILVRDSNYLTAYSKISSIFLVQRNYSEAMKYAETAELSDIYNKAFEGWRENFISENFGFIIIAFFVITAIFIKMPLPKLKKNIRNSVFILIAFFIAVIADGTLYGLQFHSEEQKVFNIIPYFIKSIGIVLLWCVSGRACGTFLDGCGTFRNIFIRTSFAVIPYTVQLIANTVLSHILIRDEHIFMDIIQIAGIIWTLILVFNSVREVHHYSFKETFIAVIMTIFGIAVMLFLMILVLCLLQQIYLFFISVFTEISYRIRS
;
A
#
# COMPACT_ATOMS: atom_id res chain seq x y z
N MET A 1 -31.22 -6.04 40.53
CA MET A 1 -30.06 -6.32 39.65
C MET A 1 -30.41 -6.35 38.15
N LYS A 2 -31.36 -7.16 37.67
CA LYS A 2 -31.71 -7.21 36.23
C LYS A 2 -32.21 -5.89 35.61
N LYS A 3 -32.94 -5.05 36.36
CA LYS A 3 -33.39 -3.72 35.88
C LYS A 3 -32.28 -2.66 35.82
N LEU A 4 -31.24 -2.80 36.66
CA LEU A 4 -30.08 -1.90 36.65
C LEU A 4 -29.16 -2.23 35.47
N PHE A 5 -29.01 -3.52 35.14
CA PHE A 5 -28.25 -3.97 33.98
C PHE A 5 -28.90 -3.54 32.66
N LEU A 6 -30.24 -3.62 32.57
CA LEU A 6 -30.97 -3.14 31.39
C LEU A 6 -30.90 -1.62 31.25
N PHE A 7 -30.89 -0.88 32.36
CA PHE A 7 -30.76 0.58 32.33
C PHE A 7 -29.34 1.02 31.92
N VAL A 8 -28.28 0.35 32.41
CA VAL A 8 -26.89 0.61 31.98
C VAL A 8 -26.67 0.22 30.51
N PHE A 9 -27.28 -0.87 30.05
CA PHE A 9 -27.18 -1.31 28.65
C PHE A 9 -27.95 -0.40 27.68
N VAL A 10 -29.10 0.13 28.10
CA VAL A 10 -29.89 1.11 27.33
C VAL A 10 -29.27 2.52 27.41
N PHE A 11 -28.62 2.88 28.52
CA PHE A 11 -27.87 4.13 28.66
C PHE A 11 -26.66 4.18 27.70
N PHE A 12 -25.97 3.06 27.48
CA PHE A 12 -24.92 2.93 26.46
C PHE A 12 -25.44 2.89 25.01
N MET A 13 -26.68 2.44 24.78
CA MET A 13 -27.30 2.51 23.43
C MET A 13 -27.84 3.90 23.08
N LEU A 14 -28.27 4.69 24.08
CA LEU A 14 -28.82 6.03 23.88
C LEU A 14 -27.74 7.13 23.84
N PHE A 15 -26.56 6.86 24.41
CA PHE A 15 -25.37 7.68 24.21
C PHE A 15 -24.39 6.95 23.29
N ARG A 16 -24.63 7.03 21.97
CA ARG A 16 -23.49 7.02 21.04
C ARG A 16 -22.76 8.33 21.26
N PHE A 17 -21.75 8.33 22.13
CA PHE A 17 -20.69 9.30 21.97
C PHE A 17 -20.09 9.03 20.60
N GLU A 18 -20.31 9.91 19.63
CA GLU A 18 -19.36 10.06 18.54
C GLU A 18 -18.03 10.37 19.24
N VAL A 19 -17.15 9.38 19.32
CA VAL A 19 -15.80 9.57 19.83
C VAL A 19 -15.03 10.21 18.68
N SER A 20 -14.29 11.29 18.96
CA SER A 20 -13.41 11.92 17.97
C SER A 20 -12.55 10.83 17.35
N ALA A 21 -12.49 10.74 16.01
CA ALA A 21 -11.93 9.60 15.28
C ALA A 21 -10.71 8.99 15.99
N ASP A 22 -10.86 7.76 16.50
CA ASP A 22 -9.77 7.07 17.18
C ASP A 22 -8.56 6.97 16.23
N SER A 23 -7.39 7.44 16.69
CA SER A 23 -6.16 7.30 15.91
C SER A 23 -5.77 5.84 15.79
N TYR A 24 -5.14 5.51 14.66
CA TYR A 24 -4.88 4.14 14.29
C TYR A 24 -3.62 4.03 13.44
N ASN A 25 -3.13 2.80 13.36
CA ASN A 25 -2.08 2.39 12.47
C ASN A 25 -2.47 1.03 11.84
N TYR A 26 -1.52 0.43 11.15
CA TYR A 26 -1.68 -0.86 10.51
C TYR A 26 -0.67 -1.86 11.09
N ASN A 27 -1.15 -3.07 11.33
CA ASN A 27 -0.24 -4.18 11.55
C ASN A 27 0.32 -4.67 10.19
N GLN A 28 1.21 -5.67 10.23
CA GLN A 28 1.86 -6.22 9.03
C GLN A 28 0.90 -6.81 8.00
N ARG A 29 -0.32 -7.12 8.40
CA ARG A 29 -1.35 -7.68 7.53
C ARG A 29 -2.18 -6.60 6.85
N GLY A 30 -1.86 -5.33 7.10
CA GLY A 30 -2.63 -4.17 6.67
C GLY A 30 -3.97 -4.07 7.40
N GLU A 31 -4.07 -4.65 8.61
CA GLU A 31 -5.29 -4.57 9.42
C GLU A 31 -5.24 -3.35 10.32
N TYR A 32 -6.39 -2.68 10.43
CA TYR A 32 -6.59 -1.55 11.33
C TYR A 32 -6.31 -1.96 12.78
N VAL A 33 -5.41 -1.22 13.44
CA VAL A 33 -5.12 -1.35 14.87
C VAL A 33 -5.17 0.02 15.52
N LEU A 34 -5.83 0.11 16.69
CA LEU A 34 -5.81 1.34 17.47
C LEU A 34 -4.37 1.68 17.88
N SER A 35 -4.04 2.97 17.80
CA SER A 35 -2.70 3.49 18.04
C SER A 35 -2.78 4.82 18.79
N GLN A 36 -1.68 5.23 19.43
CA GLN A 36 -1.62 6.55 20.05
C GLN A 36 -1.61 7.65 18.98
N SER A 37 -2.41 8.70 19.20
CA SER A 37 -2.49 9.83 18.29
C SER A 37 -1.17 10.61 18.26
N GLY A 38 -0.60 10.80 17.07
CA GLY A 38 0.51 11.74 16.88
C GLY A 38 0.09 13.20 16.99
N TYR A 39 -1.16 13.49 16.62
CA TYR A 39 -1.75 14.83 16.67
C TYR A 39 -3.14 14.80 17.30
N ILE A 40 -3.52 15.89 17.96
CA ILE A 40 -4.86 16.10 18.51
C ILE A 40 -5.39 17.48 18.12
N ALA A 41 -6.68 17.58 17.81
CA ALA A 41 -7.29 18.86 17.50
C ALA A 41 -7.37 19.72 18.76
N GLU A 42 -6.82 20.94 18.69
CA GLU A 42 -6.77 21.90 19.79
C GLU A 42 -7.92 22.92 19.69
N LYS A 43 -8.06 23.54 18.53
CA LYS A 43 -9.07 24.58 18.27
C LYS A 43 -9.50 24.61 16.81
N ALA A 44 -10.64 25.20 16.53
CA ALA A 44 -11.08 25.57 15.20
C ALA A 44 -11.46 27.06 15.20
N VAL A 45 -11.04 27.79 14.18
CA VAL A 45 -11.17 29.24 14.06
C VAL A 45 -11.94 29.57 12.79
N CYS A 46 -13.03 30.34 12.91
CA CYS A 46 -13.79 30.86 11.76
C CYS A 46 -13.68 32.38 11.62
N GLY A 47 -14.30 32.95 10.59
CA GLY A 47 -14.22 34.39 10.32
C GLY A 47 -14.76 35.24 11.49
N LYS A 48 -15.79 34.76 12.18
CA LYS A 48 -16.35 35.42 13.37
C LYS A 48 -15.37 35.50 14.54
N ASP A 49 -14.59 34.44 14.77
CA ASP A 49 -13.59 34.41 15.86
C ASP A 49 -12.48 35.44 15.60
N LEU A 50 -12.17 35.68 14.33
CA LEU A 50 -11.18 36.66 13.84
C LEU A 50 -11.74 38.09 13.71
N GLY A 51 -13.02 38.32 14.04
CA GLY A 51 -13.66 39.63 13.94
C GLY A 51 -13.90 40.12 12.50
N ILE A 52 -13.92 39.22 11.52
CA ILE A 52 -14.17 39.51 10.10
C ILE A 52 -15.46 38.85 9.61
N SER A 53 -15.85 39.13 8.37
CA SER A 53 -16.91 38.37 7.70
C SER A 53 -16.53 36.90 7.58
N GLU A 54 -17.51 36.00 7.70
CA GLU A 54 -17.30 34.55 7.55
C GLU A 54 -16.56 34.22 6.26
N LEU A 55 -15.69 33.22 6.36
CA LEU A 55 -15.01 32.66 5.20
C LEU A 55 -16.04 32.04 4.26
N ASN A 56 -15.81 32.13 2.96
CA ASN A 56 -16.71 31.59 1.94
C ASN A 56 -15.93 30.72 0.96
N SER A 57 -16.13 29.40 1.06
CA SER A 57 -15.44 28.42 0.22
C SER A 57 -13.92 28.64 0.12
N PRO A 58 -13.20 28.80 1.25
CA PRO A 58 -11.75 29.01 1.20
C PRO A 58 -11.05 27.76 0.66
N ASN A 59 -10.18 27.91 -0.35
CA ASN A 59 -9.58 26.78 -1.06
C ASN A 59 -8.12 26.50 -0.71
N ASP A 60 -7.40 27.48 -0.16
CA ASP A 60 -5.99 27.32 0.13
C ASP A 60 -5.54 28.05 1.38
N ILE A 61 -4.49 27.53 2.00
CA ILE A 61 -3.79 28.10 3.15
C ILE A 61 -2.29 27.94 2.90
N PHE A 62 -1.49 28.93 3.27
CA PHE A 62 -0.04 28.87 3.15
C PHE A 62 0.63 29.59 4.32
N ILE A 63 1.72 29.04 4.84
CA ILE A 63 2.46 29.65 5.96
C ILE A 63 3.83 30.14 5.50
N SER A 64 4.13 31.40 5.78
CA SER A 64 5.42 32.02 5.46
C SER A 64 5.78 33.09 6.49
N ASP A 65 7.03 33.11 6.94
CA ASP A 65 7.55 34.08 7.93
C ASP A 65 6.63 34.28 9.16
N GLU A 66 6.19 33.16 9.77
CA GLU A 66 5.28 33.12 10.92
C GLU A 66 3.90 33.78 10.68
N LYS A 67 3.48 33.90 9.43
CA LYS A 67 2.17 34.41 9.02
C LYS A 67 1.40 33.37 8.23
N ILE A 68 0.09 33.36 8.42
CA ILE A 68 -0.82 32.44 7.74
C ILE A 68 -1.60 33.22 6.69
N TYR A 69 -1.55 32.77 5.45
CA TYR A 69 -2.27 33.34 4.33
C TYR A 69 -3.40 32.39 3.93
N ILE A 70 -4.64 32.89 3.87
CA ILE A 70 -5.82 32.10 3.48
C ILE A 70 -6.40 32.68 2.20
N ALA A 71 -6.54 31.83 1.18
CA ALA A 71 -7.29 32.15 -0.02
C ALA A 71 -8.80 31.97 0.24
N ASP A 72 -9.46 33.06 0.67
CA ASP A 72 -10.89 33.12 0.93
C ASP A 72 -11.66 33.33 -0.39
N SER A 73 -11.64 32.28 -1.22
CA SER A 73 -11.93 32.34 -2.65
C SER A 73 -13.30 32.93 -2.97
N GLY A 74 -14.36 32.48 -2.29
CA GLY A 74 -15.72 32.96 -2.51
C GLY A 74 -15.95 34.41 -2.08
N ASN A 75 -15.03 35.00 -1.32
CA ASN A 75 -15.02 36.41 -0.96
C ASN A 75 -13.99 37.23 -1.77
N ASN A 76 -13.31 36.62 -2.77
CA ASN A 76 -12.36 37.28 -3.67
C ASN A 76 -11.21 38.01 -2.95
N ARG A 77 -10.66 37.40 -1.90
CA ARG A 77 -9.59 38.03 -1.09
C ARG A 77 -8.58 37.01 -0.57
N ILE A 78 -7.38 37.47 -0.26
CA ILE A 78 -6.40 36.76 0.58
C ILE A 78 -6.39 37.41 1.96
N ILE A 79 -6.45 36.60 3.01
CA ILE A 79 -6.40 37.07 4.41
C ILE A 79 -5.04 36.69 4.99
N CYS A 80 -4.33 37.64 5.58
CA CYS A 80 -3.09 37.40 6.31
C CYS A 80 -3.33 37.51 7.81
N LEU A 81 -2.92 36.46 8.53
CA LEU A 81 -3.11 36.27 9.97
C LEU A 81 -1.75 36.07 10.65
N ASP A 82 -1.71 36.24 11.96
CA ASP A 82 -0.59 35.73 12.76
C ASP A 82 -0.57 34.19 12.81
N SER A 83 0.57 33.62 13.21
CA SER A 83 0.78 32.17 13.33
C SER A 83 -0.15 31.45 14.32
N GLU A 84 -0.77 32.20 15.25
CA GLU A 84 -1.66 31.66 16.27
C GLU A 84 -3.15 31.72 15.86
N LEU A 85 -3.48 32.27 14.69
CA LEU A 85 -4.86 32.51 14.23
C LEU A 85 -5.67 33.36 15.22
N GLU A 86 -5.06 34.38 15.81
CA GLU A 86 -5.73 35.28 16.76
C GLU A 86 -6.04 36.65 16.15
N ASN A 87 -5.14 37.17 15.31
CA ASN A 87 -5.28 38.51 14.75
C ASN A 87 -5.17 38.52 13.22
N VAL A 88 -6.05 39.31 12.60
CA VAL A 88 -5.93 39.67 11.18
C VAL A 88 -4.90 40.78 11.04
N LEU A 89 -3.85 40.52 10.27
CA LEU A 89 -2.79 41.46 9.99
C LEU A 89 -3.14 42.31 8.77
N GLU A 90 -3.55 41.68 7.67
CA GLU A 90 -3.87 42.35 6.41
C GLU A 90 -4.94 41.59 5.61
N ILE A 91 -5.68 42.29 4.74
CA ILE A 91 -6.61 41.70 3.77
C ILE A 91 -6.33 42.25 2.39
N TYR A 92 -5.98 41.36 1.46
CA TYR A 92 -5.67 41.71 0.08
C TYR A 92 -6.86 41.40 -0.84
N SER A 93 -7.49 42.45 -1.39
CA SER A 93 -8.65 42.34 -2.29
C SER A 93 -8.57 43.19 -3.56
N SER A 94 -7.60 44.12 -3.65
CA SER A 94 -7.32 44.95 -4.81
C SER A 94 -5.80 45.07 -5.01
N PHE A 95 -5.38 45.06 -6.27
CA PHE A 95 -3.98 45.06 -6.69
C PHE A 95 -3.74 46.13 -7.75
N LYS A 96 -2.56 46.73 -7.75
CA LYS A 96 -2.20 47.84 -8.63
C LYS A 96 -1.33 47.35 -9.78
N ASN A 97 -1.81 47.61 -10.98
CA ASN A 97 -1.05 47.43 -12.21
C ASN A 97 0.12 48.41 -12.30
N LYS A 98 1.07 48.13 -13.21
CA LYS A 98 2.23 49.00 -13.47
C LYS A 98 1.85 50.41 -13.95
N ASP A 99 0.65 50.58 -14.52
CA ASP A 99 0.10 51.86 -14.95
C ASP A 99 -0.69 52.60 -13.84
N GLY A 100 -0.80 52.00 -12.65
CA GLY A 100 -1.52 52.53 -11.50
C GLY A 100 -3.03 52.22 -11.50
N SER A 101 -3.56 51.52 -12.51
CA SER A 101 -4.94 51.02 -12.47
C SER A 101 -5.09 49.88 -11.45
N GLU A 102 -6.29 49.73 -10.89
CA GLU A 102 -6.57 48.66 -9.93
C GLU A 102 -7.27 47.47 -10.61
N THR A 103 -6.93 46.27 -10.17
CA THR A 103 -7.57 45.00 -10.52
C THR A 103 -7.93 44.23 -9.25
N VAL A 104 -8.94 43.38 -9.33
CA VAL A 104 -9.44 42.59 -8.19
C VAL A 104 -9.30 41.10 -8.50
N LEU A 105 -9.18 40.30 -7.46
CA LEU A 105 -9.18 38.84 -7.59
C LEU A 105 -10.58 38.34 -7.93
N GLN A 106 -10.67 37.21 -8.61
CA GLN A 106 -11.90 36.44 -8.77
C GLN A 106 -11.65 34.97 -8.48
N ASN A 107 -12.28 34.50 -7.39
CA ASN A 107 -12.19 33.13 -6.92
C ASN A 107 -10.74 32.62 -6.79
N PRO A 108 -9.85 33.36 -6.09
CA PRO A 108 -8.45 32.96 -5.95
C PRO A 108 -8.39 31.63 -5.20
N SER A 109 -7.91 30.56 -5.83
CA SER A 109 -7.98 29.22 -5.25
C SER A 109 -6.64 28.64 -4.78
N GLY A 110 -5.55 29.36 -5.01
CA GLY A 110 -4.21 28.97 -4.56
C GLY A 110 -3.35 30.18 -4.19
N ILE A 111 -2.50 30.02 -3.17
CA ILE A 111 -1.58 31.05 -2.67
C ILE A 111 -0.23 30.42 -2.31
N PHE A 112 0.86 31.10 -2.70
CA PHE A 112 2.21 30.79 -2.24
C PHE A 112 2.94 32.09 -1.94
N VAL A 113 3.75 32.12 -0.88
CA VAL A 113 4.38 33.34 -0.39
C VAL A 113 5.86 33.11 -0.12
N ASP A 114 6.73 33.78 -0.88
CA ASP A 114 8.16 33.84 -0.55
C ASP A 114 8.46 35.08 0.34
N SER A 115 9.74 35.31 0.65
CA SER A 115 10.16 36.42 1.51
C SER A 115 9.84 37.82 0.96
N GLU A 116 9.50 37.96 -0.32
CA GLU A 116 9.28 39.24 -1.00
C GLU A 116 7.92 39.37 -1.72
N LYS A 117 7.31 38.24 -2.11
CA LYS A 117 6.23 38.18 -3.08
C LYS A 117 5.13 37.20 -2.70
N MET A 118 3.93 37.52 -3.14
CA MET A 118 2.77 36.62 -3.13
C MET A 118 2.47 36.18 -4.57
N TYR A 119 2.28 34.88 -4.74
CA TYR A 119 1.89 34.22 -5.98
C TYR A 119 0.46 33.70 -5.79
N ILE A 120 -0.47 34.20 -6.59
CA ILE A 120 -1.90 33.93 -6.43
C ILE A 120 -2.43 33.25 -7.68
N ALA A 121 -3.03 32.08 -7.54
CA ALA A 121 -3.82 31.45 -8.59
C ALA A 121 -5.20 32.13 -8.65
N ASP A 122 -5.32 33.15 -9.50
CA ASP A 122 -6.53 33.97 -9.69
C ASP A 122 -7.45 33.29 -10.72
N THR A 123 -8.09 32.21 -10.28
CA THR A 123 -8.65 31.15 -11.11
C THR A 123 -9.69 31.60 -12.12
N ASP A 124 -10.68 32.40 -11.70
CA ASP A 124 -11.77 32.82 -12.59
C ASP A 124 -11.34 33.99 -13.50
N ASN A 125 -10.24 34.68 -13.16
CA ASN A 125 -9.52 35.56 -14.08
C ASN A 125 -8.52 34.81 -14.99
N SER A 126 -8.40 33.48 -14.87
CA SER A 126 -7.54 32.62 -15.70
C SER A 126 -6.06 33.03 -15.74
N ARG A 127 -5.53 33.51 -14.60
CA ARG A 127 -4.15 33.98 -14.50
C ARG A 127 -3.48 33.59 -13.17
N ILE A 128 -2.15 33.60 -13.16
CA ILE A 128 -1.37 33.69 -11.93
C ILE A 128 -0.95 35.15 -11.77
N LEU A 129 -1.26 35.74 -10.62
CA LEU A 129 -0.90 37.10 -10.26
C LEU A 129 0.23 37.07 -9.24
N VAL A 130 1.36 37.69 -9.56
CA VAL A 130 2.51 37.84 -8.65
C VAL A 130 2.61 39.29 -8.22
N SER A 131 2.62 39.54 -6.91
CA SER A 131 2.62 40.89 -6.33
C SER A 131 3.57 41.00 -5.15
N ASP A 132 3.98 42.23 -4.83
CA ASP A 132 4.58 42.54 -3.53
C ASP A 132 3.52 42.62 -2.42
N PHE A 133 3.96 42.69 -1.16
CA PHE A 133 3.05 42.85 -0.01
C PHE A 133 2.33 44.21 0.06
N ASN A 134 2.64 45.17 -0.82
CA ASN A 134 1.92 46.44 -0.96
C ASN A 134 0.86 46.40 -2.08
N CYS A 135 0.56 45.20 -2.58
CA CYS A 135 -0.35 44.91 -3.68
C CYS A 135 0.09 45.47 -5.05
N ASN A 136 1.38 45.78 -5.26
CA ASN A 136 1.86 46.15 -6.59
C ASN A 136 2.16 44.89 -7.42
N ILE A 137 1.59 44.82 -8.62
CA ILE A 137 1.75 43.66 -9.50
C ILE A 137 3.13 43.68 -10.16
N ILE A 138 3.86 42.59 -9.97
CA ILE A 138 5.21 42.37 -10.52
C ILE A 138 5.11 41.65 -11.86
N LEU A 139 4.31 40.58 -11.90
CA LEU A 139 4.15 39.67 -13.03
C LEU A 139 2.71 39.13 -13.08
N GLU A 140 2.15 39.03 -14.29
CA GLU A 140 0.93 38.27 -14.55
C GLU A 140 1.23 37.19 -15.59
N ILE A 141 0.74 35.98 -15.34
CA ILE A 141 0.89 34.83 -16.23
C ILE A 141 -0.48 34.37 -16.65
N GLU A 142 -0.80 34.55 -17.92
CA GLU A 142 -2.03 34.08 -18.54
C GLU A 142 -1.75 32.80 -19.36
N ILE A 143 -2.70 32.41 -20.21
CA ILE A 143 -2.53 31.28 -21.12
C ILE A 143 -1.24 31.40 -21.95
N PRO A 144 -0.36 30.38 -21.95
CA PRO A 144 0.83 30.39 -22.79
C PRO A 144 0.50 30.52 -24.27
N SER A 145 1.25 31.36 -24.98
CA SER A 145 1.19 31.47 -26.44
C SER A 145 2.06 30.43 -27.16
N ASP A 146 2.86 29.66 -26.43
CA ASP A 146 3.77 28.66 -26.98
C ASP A 146 3.01 27.47 -27.60
N THR A 147 3.40 27.08 -28.81
CA THR A 147 2.78 25.96 -29.55
C THR A 147 2.87 24.60 -28.86
N SER A 148 3.81 24.41 -27.94
CA SER A 148 3.94 23.18 -27.14
C SER A 148 2.92 23.10 -26.00
N TYR A 149 2.30 24.23 -25.64
CA TYR A 149 1.15 24.28 -24.75
C TYR A 149 -0.12 23.84 -25.50
N ASN A 150 -0.43 22.55 -25.43
CA ASN A 150 -1.50 21.93 -26.22
C ASN A 150 -2.91 22.10 -25.63
N TYR A 151 -3.16 23.14 -24.83
CA TYR A 151 -4.45 23.40 -24.18
C TYR A 151 -4.98 24.79 -24.59
N ASN A 152 -6.31 24.91 -24.70
CA ASN A 152 -6.95 26.17 -25.10
C ASN A 152 -7.32 27.07 -23.91
N THR A 153 -7.09 26.59 -22.69
CA THR A 153 -7.50 27.24 -21.44
C THR A 153 -6.41 27.07 -20.40
N PHE A 154 -6.30 28.03 -19.48
CA PHE A 154 -5.43 27.97 -18.31
C PHE A 154 -6.25 28.35 -17.08
N ILE A 155 -6.58 27.36 -16.24
CA ILE A 155 -7.41 27.53 -15.05
C ILE A 155 -6.56 27.14 -13.84
N PRO A 156 -5.69 28.03 -13.35
CA PRO A 156 -4.77 27.71 -12.26
C PRO A 156 -5.55 27.51 -10.96
N GLU A 157 -5.21 26.45 -10.22
CA GLU A 157 -5.81 26.11 -8.93
C GLU A 157 -4.81 26.21 -7.78
N LYS A 158 -3.56 25.77 -7.99
CA LYS A 158 -2.48 25.88 -7.01
C LYS A 158 -1.24 26.45 -7.69
N VAL A 159 -0.42 27.16 -6.94
CA VAL A 159 0.83 27.75 -7.42
C VAL A 159 1.92 27.59 -6.37
N ILE A 160 3.16 27.31 -6.78
CA ILE A 160 4.36 27.33 -5.94
C ILE A 160 5.53 27.93 -6.75
N ALA A 161 6.59 28.36 -6.07
CA ALA A 161 7.82 28.77 -6.73
C ALA A 161 9.05 28.11 -6.08
N ASP A 162 10.08 27.83 -6.89
CA ASP A 162 11.36 27.32 -6.39
C ASP A 162 12.32 28.45 -5.99
N ASN A 163 13.43 28.09 -5.34
CA ASN A 163 14.46 29.03 -4.92
C ASN A 163 15.17 29.76 -6.09
N TYR A 164 14.95 29.34 -7.34
CA TYR A 164 15.44 30.02 -8.54
C TYR A 164 14.40 30.97 -9.15
N GLY A 165 13.19 31.00 -8.59
CA GLY A 165 12.05 31.78 -9.03
C GLY A 165 11.24 31.13 -10.16
N ASN A 166 11.49 29.87 -10.52
CA ASN A 166 10.62 29.16 -11.46
C ASN A 166 9.27 28.92 -10.79
N ILE A 167 8.19 29.11 -11.55
CA ILE A 167 6.83 29.05 -11.04
C ILE A 167 6.18 27.78 -11.56
N TYR A 168 5.51 27.04 -10.69
CA TYR A 168 4.79 25.82 -11.03
C TYR A 168 3.32 26.01 -10.70
N ALA A 169 2.45 25.53 -11.58
CA ALA A 169 1.02 25.70 -11.44
C ALA A 169 0.26 24.42 -11.70
N VAL A 170 -0.57 23.99 -10.75
CA VAL A 170 -1.59 22.97 -11.01
C VAL A 170 -2.79 23.67 -11.64
N ALA A 171 -3.34 23.10 -12.72
CA ALA A 171 -4.50 23.66 -13.40
C ALA A 171 -5.56 22.59 -13.67
N ARG A 172 -6.83 22.91 -13.39
CA ARG A 172 -7.98 21.97 -13.40
C ARG A 172 -8.10 21.15 -14.68
N ASN A 173 -7.77 21.75 -15.82
CA ASN A 173 -7.99 21.19 -17.15
C ASN A 173 -6.75 20.49 -17.73
N ILE A 174 -5.68 20.31 -16.95
CA ILE A 174 -4.38 19.81 -17.41
C ILE A 174 -4.02 18.52 -16.68
N SER A 175 -3.84 17.44 -17.45
CA SER A 175 -3.40 16.13 -16.93
C SER A 175 -1.91 15.86 -17.12
N SER A 176 -1.21 16.74 -17.83
CA SER A 176 0.20 16.59 -18.18
C SER A 176 1.17 16.90 -17.04
N GLY A 177 0.67 17.19 -15.84
CA GLY A 177 1.46 17.64 -14.69
C GLY A 177 1.24 19.13 -14.39
N ALA A 178 2.09 19.70 -13.54
CA ALA A 178 2.11 21.13 -13.28
C ALA A 178 2.66 21.89 -14.49
N VAL A 179 2.07 23.04 -14.81
CA VAL A 179 2.57 23.97 -15.83
C VAL A 179 3.75 24.72 -15.22
N MET A 180 4.91 24.66 -15.86
CA MET A 180 6.14 25.30 -15.38
C MET A 180 6.43 26.56 -16.17
N PHE A 181 6.80 27.63 -15.47
CA PHE A 181 7.17 28.93 -16.02
C PHE A 181 8.52 29.39 -15.49
N SER A 182 9.22 30.18 -16.30
CA SER A 182 10.42 30.90 -15.87
C SER A 182 10.07 32.01 -14.86
N PRO A 183 11.06 32.58 -14.16
CA PRO A 183 10.82 33.73 -13.28
C PRO A 183 10.27 34.97 -14.01
N GLN A 184 10.32 34.99 -15.34
CA GLN A 184 9.78 36.04 -16.21
C GLN A 184 8.38 35.72 -16.74
N GLY A 185 7.82 34.54 -16.41
CA GLY A 185 6.50 34.09 -16.86
C GLY A 185 6.49 33.38 -18.21
N GLU A 186 7.65 32.99 -18.75
CA GLU A 186 7.72 32.24 -20.01
C GLU A 186 7.42 30.75 -19.75
N PHE A 187 6.59 30.12 -20.57
CA PHE A 187 6.27 28.70 -20.44
C PHE A 187 7.49 27.82 -20.74
N LEU A 188 7.84 26.93 -19.80
CA LEU A 188 8.98 26.02 -19.91
C LEU A 188 8.57 24.58 -20.25
N GLY A 189 7.34 24.19 -19.94
CA GLY A 189 6.84 22.83 -20.17
C GLY A 189 5.92 22.34 -19.05
N PHE A 190 5.72 21.03 -19.01
CA PHE A 190 4.98 20.37 -17.92
C PHE A 190 5.92 19.59 -17.02
N PHE A 191 5.68 19.65 -15.72
CA PHE A 191 6.50 19.03 -14.70
C PHE A 191 5.69 18.03 -13.87
N GLY A 192 6.26 16.86 -13.61
CA GLY A 192 5.64 15.87 -12.74
C GLY A 192 4.31 15.31 -13.25
N ALA A 193 4.22 14.87 -14.50
CA ALA A 193 3.05 14.13 -14.97
C ALA A 193 2.81 12.83 -14.16
N ASN A 194 1.56 12.40 -14.02
CA ASN A 194 1.23 11.09 -13.46
C ASN A 194 1.38 9.98 -14.50
N ARG A 195 1.84 8.80 -14.08
CA ARG A 195 1.91 7.60 -14.93
C ARG A 195 0.55 6.91 -15.04
N THR A 196 0.40 6.11 -16.09
CA THR A 196 -0.77 5.26 -16.32
C THR A 196 -0.55 3.82 -15.88
N ASP A 197 0.71 3.36 -15.88
CA ASP A 197 1.07 1.96 -15.71
C ASP A 197 2.15 1.84 -14.62
N LYS A 198 2.03 0.81 -13.77
CA LYS A 198 3.03 0.46 -12.76
C LYS A 198 4.37 0.05 -13.41
N PRO A 199 5.53 0.33 -12.79
CA PRO A 199 6.84 -0.02 -13.35
C PRO A 199 6.94 -1.47 -13.84
N GLU A 200 6.45 -2.42 -13.05
CA GLU A 200 6.49 -3.86 -13.38
C GLU A 200 5.69 -4.20 -14.65
N ASN A 201 4.64 -3.44 -14.94
CA ASN A 201 3.79 -3.66 -16.11
C ASN A 201 4.36 -3.03 -17.38
N ILE A 202 5.30 -2.08 -17.28
CA ILE A 202 5.91 -1.42 -18.44
C ILE A 202 6.61 -2.43 -19.34
N VAL A 203 7.38 -3.36 -18.76
CA VAL A 203 8.11 -4.38 -19.51
C VAL A 203 7.15 -5.35 -20.19
N ILE A 204 6.13 -5.81 -19.46
CA ILE A 204 5.11 -6.73 -19.97
C ILE A 204 4.30 -6.08 -21.09
N GLU A 205 3.87 -4.82 -20.94
CA GLU A 205 3.16 -4.08 -21.98
C GLU A 205 4.06 -3.80 -23.18
N THR A 206 5.34 -3.50 -22.98
CA THR A 206 6.31 -3.34 -24.08
C THR A 206 6.40 -4.62 -24.91
N ILE A 207 6.53 -5.80 -24.26
CA ILE A 207 6.56 -7.09 -24.95
C ILE A 207 5.22 -7.39 -25.64
N LYS A 208 4.08 -7.18 -24.96
CA LYS A 208 2.74 -7.36 -25.58
C LYS A 208 2.55 -6.46 -26.80
N ASN A 209 3.09 -5.25 -26.78
CA ASN A 209 2.97 -4.28 -27.87
C ASN A 209 3.76 -4.67 -29.13
N ILE A 210 4.83 -5.46 -28.99
CA ILE A 210 5.56 -6.05 -30.11
C ILE A 210 4.68 -7.06 -30.87
N PHE A 211 3.83 -7.82 -30.17
CA PHE A 211 3.01 -8.88 -30.75
C PHE A 211 1.56 -8.48 -31.09
N ARG A 212 1.18 -7.20 -30.96
CA ARG A 212 -0.19 -6.69 -31.22
C ARG A 212 -0.34 -6.06 -32.61
N SER A 213 -1.48 -6.32 -33.26
CA SER A 213 -1.85 -5.73 -34.56
C SER A 213 -2.23 -4.25 -34.47
N ASP A 214 -1.92 -3.47 -35.51
CA ASP A 214 -2.10 -2.00 -35.51
C ASP A 214 -3.56 -1.54 -35.35
N THR A 215 -4.52 -2.34 -35.82
CA THR A 215 -5.96 -2.08 -35.63
C THR A 215 -6.40 -2.16 -34.17
N LYS A 216 -5.72 -2.96 -33.33
CA LYS A 216 -5.99 -3.06 -31.89
C LYS A 216 -5.28 -1.96 -31.10
N LYS A 217 -4.14 -1.47 -31.59
CA LYS A 217 -3.45 -0.29 -31.02
C LYS A 217 -4.30 0.97 -31.12
N LEU A 218 -5.02 1.15 -32.24
CA LEU A 218 -5.91 2.29 -32.48
C LEU A 218 -7.22 2.26 -31.66
N ARG A 219 -7.64 1.08 -31.18
CA ARG A 219 -8.81 0.90 -30.30
C ARG A 219 -8.48 0.97 -28.82
N ARG A 220 -7.24 1.30 -28.45
CA ARG A 220 -6.90 1.56 -27.05
C ARG A 220 -7.65 2.83 -26.63
N GLU A 221 -8.57 2.69 -25.68
CA GLU A 221 -8.98 3.84 -24.88
C GLU A 221 -7.70 4.44 -24.31
N ARG A 222 -7.35 5.67 -24.72
CA ARG A 222 -6.22 6.37 -24.13
C ARG A 222 -6.56 6.53 -22.66
N ASN A 223 -5.95 5.72 -21.80
CA ASN A 223 -6.07 5.91 -20.37
C ASN A 223 -5.33 7.20 -20.05
N ILE A 224 -6.06 8.29 -19.88
CA ILE A 224 -5.47 9.60 -19.55
C ILE A 224 -5.31 9.58 -18.03
N PRO A 225 -4.08 9.76 -17.51
CA PRO A 225 -3.86 9.76 -16.07
C PRO A 225 -4.61 10.94 -15.44
N SER A 226 -4.97 10.80 -14.17
CA SER A 226 -5.55 11.93 -13.44
C SER A 226 -4.47 13.01 -13.25
N GLY A 227 -4.85 14.30 -13.34
CA GLY A 227 -3.94 15.41 -13.05
C GLY A 227 -3.53 15.46 -11.57
N ILE A 228 -2.45 16.18 -11.28
CA ILE A 228 -2.09 16.53 -9.90
C ILE A 228 -3.18 17.45 -9.34
N SER A 229 -3.51 17.33 -8.05
CA SER A 229 -4.47 18.20 -7.37
C SER A 229 -3.82 19.19 -6.41
N GLY A 230 -2.72 18.80 -5.77
CA GLY A 230 -2.00 19.61 -4.80
C GLY A 230 -0.50 19.30 -4.85
N PHE A 231 0.30 20.24 -4.40
CA PHE A 231 1.74 20.13 -4.37
C PHE A 231 2.36 21.06 -3.33
N ASP A 232 3.56 20.72 -2.91
CA ASP A 232 4.37 21.52 -2.00
C ASP A 232 5.86 21.37 -2.37
N ILE A 233 6.71 22.25 -1.86
CA ILE A 233 8.13 22.32 -2.17
C ILE A 233 8.98 22.47 -0.91
N ASP A 234 9.99 21.61 -0.77
CA ASP A 234 10.95 21.73 0.33
C ASP A 234 12.12 22.67 0.00
N ASN A 235 12.90 23.00 1.04
CA ASN A 235 14.11 23.84 0.92
C ASN A 235 15.17 23.29 -0.06
N GLY A 236 15.12 22.00 -0.40
CA GLY A 236 15.97 21.35 -1.40
C GLY A 236 15.45 21.45 -2.83
N ASN A 237 14.35 22.18 -3.06
CA ASN A 237 13.56 22.22 -4.29
C ASN A 237 13.01 20.84 -4.72
N PHE A 238 12.78 19.92 -3.79
CA PHE A 238 11.99 18.74 -4.10
C PHE A 238 10.52 19.11 -4.06
N ILE A 239 9.81 18.78 -5.13
CA ILE A 239 8.37 19.03 -5.25
C ILE A 239 7.63 17.75 -4.89
N TYR A 240 6.74 17.85 -3.92
CA TYR A 240 5.85 16.79 -3.51
C TYR A 240 4.50 17.04 -4.15
N THR A 241 3.84 15.99 -4.64
CA THR A 241 2.56 16.15 -5.34
C THR A 241 1.57 15.10 -4.88
N CYS A 242 0.29 15.44 -4.81
CA CYS A 242 -0.79 14.51 -4.53
C CYS A 242 -1.85 14.49 -5.65
N THR A 243 -2.68 13.45 -5.66
CA THR A 243 -3.72 13.27 -6.68
C THR A 243 -5.08 12.92 -6.05
N GLN A 244 -6.08 13.76 -6.34
CA GLN A 244 -7.45 13.59 -5.87
C GLN A 244 -8.28 12.71 -6.83
N SER A 245 -7.91 11.43 -6.99
CA SER A 245 -8.62 10.51 -7.89
C SER A 245 -8.65 9.08 -7.37
N GLY A 246 -9.86 8.50 -7.28
CA GLY A 246 -10.05 7.08 -6.95
C GLY A 246 -9.69 6.10 -8.08
N ASN A 247 -9.47 6.62 -9.30
CA ASN A 247 -9.11 5.82 -10.48
C ASN A 247 -7.59 5.74 -10.70
N GLN A 248 -6.81 6.52 -9.95
CA GLN A 248 -5.37 6.55 -10.08
C GLN A 248 -4.73 5.48 -9.18
N ASP A 249 -3.90 4.61 -9.77
CA ASP A 249 -3.21 3.51 -9.06
C ASP A 249 -1.71 3.75 -8.87
N THR A 250 -1.16 4.73 -9.58
CA THR A 250 0.27 5.07 -9.56
C THR A 250 0.45 6.54 -9.30
N ASP A 251 1.58 6.95 -8.72
CA ASP A 251 1.88 8.38 -8.55
C ASP A 251 0.80 9.15 -7.77
N ILE A 252 0.08 8.48 -6.86
CA ILE A 252 -0.91 9.12 -5.99
C ILE A 252 -0.24 10.18 -5.15
N ILE A 253 0.92 9.84 -4.58
CA ILE A 253 1.88 10.75 -3.95
C ILE A 253 3.21 10.61 -4.70
N LYS A 254 3.90 11.73 -4.94
CA LYS A 254 5.25 11.74 -5.52
C LYS A 254 6.15 12.66 -4.73
N LYS A 255 7.45 12.32 -4.72
CA LYS A 255 8.55 13.20 -4.33
C LYS A 255 9.44 13.37 -5.55
N ILE A 256 9.46 14.56 -6.15
CA ILE A 256 10.09 14.82 -7.44
C ILE A 256 11.31 15.69 -7.21
N ASN A 257 12.48 15.23 -7.67
CA ASN A 257 13.69 16.06 -7.62
C ASN A 257 13.67 17.16 -8.70
N PRO A 258 14.55 18.17 -8.63
CA PRO A 258 14.63 19.23 -9.65
C PRO A 258 14.87 18.72 -11.10
N ALA A 259 15.39 17.49 -11.25
CA ALA A 259 15.57 16.85 -12.56
C ALA A 259 14.27 16.19 -13.10
N GLY A 260 13.15 16.31 -12.39
CA GLY A 260 11.85 15.75 -12.79
C GLY A 260 11.68 14.26 -12.50
N GLN A 261 12.56 13.66 -11.69
CA GLN A 261 12.50 12.24 -11.36
C GLN A 261 11.68 12.00 -10.09
N ASN A 262 10.68 11.12 -10.17
CA ASN A 262 9.92 10.66 -9.02
C ASN A 262 10.73 9.66 -8.18
N LEU A 263 11.13 10.06 -6.98
CA LEU A 263 11.87 9.22 -6.03
C LEU A 263 11.00 8.12 -5.40
N PHE A 264 9.68 8.29 -5.37
CA PHE A 264 8.74 7.27 -4.91
C PHE A 264 8.28 6.32 -6.02
N MET A 265 8.91 6.37 -7.20
CA MET A 265 8.53 5.56 -8.36
C MET A 265 8.49 4.05 -8.08
N TYR A 266 9.45 3.57 -7.29
CA TYR A 266 9.62 2.17 -6.90
C TYR A 266 9.29 1.92 -5.43
N ASN A 267 8.69 2.91 -4.75
CA ASN A 267 8.27 2.73 -3.38
C ASN A 267 7.11 1.72 -3.34
N THR A 268 7.24 0.71 -2.48
CA THR A 268 6.23 -0.34 -2.28
C THR A 268 5.22 0.03 -1.19
N ASN A 269 5.45 1.13 -0.48
CA ASN A 269 4.55 1.61 0.57
C ASN A 269 3.19 2.00 0.01
N THR A 270 2.15 1.74 0.79
CA THR A 270 0.78 2.15 0.46
C THR A 270 0.53 3.55 1.02
N PHE A 271 0.14 4.49 0.15
CA PHE A 271 -0.33 5.80 0.58
C PHE A 271 -1.85 5.78 0.78
N GLY A 272 -2.29 6.18 1.97
CA GLY A 272 -3.66 6.15 2.42
C GLY A 272 -3.99 4.88 3.20
N ASP A 273 -5.25 4.49 3.16
CA ASP A 273 -5.71 3.32 3.87
C ASP A 273 -5.35 2.02 3.15
N TYR A 274 -4.95 1.01 3.93
CA TYR A 274 -4.68 -0.31 3.39
C TYR A 274 -5.98 -0.96 2.88
N PRO A 275 -6.00 -1.49 1.65
CA PRO A 275 -7.16 -2.17 1.12
C PRO A 275 -7.38 -3.50 1.86
N TYR A 276 -8.39 -3.55 2.72
CA TYR A 276 -8.77 -4.78 3.40
C TYR A 276 -9.51 -5.72 2.44
N LEU A 277 -9.16 -7.02 2.45
CA LEU A 277 -9.52 -8.02 1.42
C LEU A 277 -11.03 -8.28 1.24
N TYR A 278 -11.87 -7.67 2.09
CA TYR A 278 -13.33 -7.76 2.08
C TYR A 278 -14.03 -6.42 2.32
N SER A 279 -13.28 -5.31 2.28
CA SER A 279 -13.84 -3.99 2.49
C SER A 279 -14.39 -3.41 1.18
N GLN A 280 -15.59 -2.81 1.25
CA GLN A 280 -16.14 -1.99 0.16
C GLN A 280 -15.61 -0.54 0.19
N GLN A 281 -14.53 -0.27 0.94
CA GLN A 281 -14.01 1.07 1.09
C GLN A 281 -13.36 1.53 -0.22
N GLU A 282 -13.84 2.66 -0.73
CA GLU A 282 -13.25 3.32 -1.89
C GLU A 282 -11.90 3.92 -1.52
N LYS A 283 -11.00 4.03 -2.50
CA LYS A 283 -9.66 4.60 -2.31
C LYS A 283 -9.71 6.04 -1.79
N ASN A 284 -8.73 6.39 -0.98
CA ASN A 284 -8.48 7.78 -0.57
C ASN A 284 -8.21 8.64 -1.81
N MET A 285 -8.54 9.94 -1.71
CA MET A 285 -8.32 10.93 -2.75
C MET A 285 -7.67 12.14 -2.10
N PHE A 286 -6.40 12.36 -2.37
CA PHE A 286 -5.64 13.40 -1.69
C PHE A 286 -5.83 14.75 -2.37
N CYS A 287 -6.47 15.69 -1.68
CA CYS A 287 -6.68 17.04 -2.23
C CYS A 287 -5.47 17.93 -2.02
N ASP A 288 -4.69 17.71 -0.96
CA ASP A 288 -3.57 18.57 -0.62
C ASP A 288 -2.44 17.82 0.11
N ILE A 289 -1.26 18.42 0.11
CA ILE A 289 -0.03 17.87 0.68
C ILE A 289 0.87 19.02 1.15
N ASP A 290 1.53 18.82 2.27
CA ASP A 290 2.48 19.76 2.86
C ASP A 290 3.66 18.99 3.48
N VAL A 291 4.86 19.58 3.46
CA VAL A 291 6.09 18.97 3.93
C VAL A 291 6.83 19.88 4.91
N ASP A 292 7.08 19.36 6.10
CA ASP A 292 7.75 20.12 7.16
C ASP A 292 9.29 20.19 7.00
N GLU A 293 9.95 20.99 7.84
CA GLU A 293 11.40 21.13 7.86
C GLU A 293 12.16 19.82 8.14
N ASN A 294 11.50 18.85 8.78
CA ASN A 294 12.02 17.50 9.06
C ASN A 294 11.71 16.51 7.93
N GLN A 295 11.12 16.97 6.82
CA GLN A 295 10.63 16.18 5.69
C GLN A 295 9.53 15.19 6.05
N TYR A 296 8.71 15.48 7.06
CA TYR A 296 7.43 14.79 7.25
C TYR A 296 6.43 15.24 6.21
N ILE A 297 5.79 14.26 5.59
CA ILE A 297 4.87 14.46 4.48
C ILE A 297 3.46 14.32 5.03
N ASN A 298 2.70 15.41 5.07
CA ASN A 298 1.33 15.47 5.55
C ASN A 298 0.37 15.48 4.37
N CYS A 299 -0.35 14.38 4.16
CA CYS A 299 -1.30 14.24 3.05
C CYS A 299 -2.75 14.33 3.54
N LEU A 300 -3.55 15.20 2.92
CA LEU A 300 -4.94 15.45 3.27
C LEU A 300 -5.90 14.70 2.34
N ASP A 301 -6.66 13.76 2.89
CA ASP A 301 -7.65 12.99 2.16
C ASP A 301 -9.00 13.70 2.11
N PHE A 302 -9.40 14.08 0.91
CA PHE A 302 -10.70 14.70 0.61
C PHE A 302 -11.88 13.81 1.00
N ARG A 303 -11.75 12.50 0.76
CA ARG A 303 -12.87 11.56 0.85
C ARG A 303 -13.28 11.30 2.29
N TYR A 304 -12.33 10.91 3.14
CA TYR A 304 -12.61 10.56 4.53
C TYR A 304 -12.19 11.66 5.50
N GLY A 305 -11.63 12.79 5.04
CA GLY A 305 -11.17 13.87 5.91
C GLY A 305 -10.00 13.46 6.80
N ARG A 306 -9.18 12.49 6.35
CA ARG A 306 -8.05 11.95 7.12
C ARG A 306 -6.79 12.71 6.78
N ILE A 307 -5.94 12.88 7.77
CA ILE A 307 -4.59 13.41 7.63
C ILE A 307 -3.65 12.23 7.82
N PHE A 308 -2.85 11.94 6.80
CA PHE A 308 -1.82 10.92 6.87
C PHE A 308 -0.46 11.59 6.95
N THR A 309 0.27 11.35 8.03
CA THR A 309 1.65 11.83 8.19
C THR A 309 2.61 10.69 7.92
N TYR A 310 3.54 10.90 7.00
CA TYR A 310 4.59 9.96 6.63
C TYR A 310 5.97 10.51 6.96
N ASP A 311 6.95 9.61 7.14
CA ASP A 311 8.35 10.00 7.12
C ASP A 311 8.83 10.38 5.71
N LYS A 312 10.07 10.89 5.62
CA LYS A 312 10.70 11.31 4.35
C LYS A 312 10.78 10.21 3.27
N ASP A 313 10.67 8.95 3.68
CA ASP A 313 10.74 7.75 2.83
C ASP A 313 9.34 7.21 2.50
N GLY A 314 8.28 7.87 2.97
CA GLY A 314 6.89 7.51 2.73
C GLY A 314 6.37 6.39 3.64
N ASN A 315 6.98 6.15 4.80
CA ASN A 315 6.45 5.21 5.80
C ASN A 315 5.41 5.92 6.67
N LEU A 316 4.25 5.29 6.89
CA LEU A 316 3.17 5.89 7.68
C LEU A 316 3.59 6.02 9.15
N LEU A 317 3.45 7.22 9.70
CA LEU A 317 3.69 7.52 11.11
C LEU A 317 2.37 7.67 11.87
N PHE A 318 1.46 8.50 11.37
CA PHE A 318 0.23 8.84 12.07
C PHE A 318 -0.96 8.95 11.11
N VAL A 319 -2.14 8.62 11.63
CA VAL A 319 -3.41 8.99 11.02
C VAL A 319 -4.22 9.81 12.02
N SER A 320 -4.70 10.96 11.57
CA SER A 320 -5.49 11.90 12.37
C SER A 320 -6.71 12.40 11.58
N GLY A 321 -7.65 13.02 12.28
CA GLY A 321 -8.85 13.60 11.66
C GLY A 321 -9.87 12.56 11.15
N GLY A 322 -10.90 13.05 10.48
CA GLY A 322 -11.92 12.24 9.83
C GLY A 322 -13.19 13.02 9.52
N LYS A 323 -14.14 12.44 8.79
CA LYS A 323 -15.46 13.05 8.62
C LYS A 323 -16.23 13.04 9.94
N SER A 324 -16.51 14.22 10.49
CA SER A 324 -17.31 14.39 11.70
C SER A 324 -17.69 15.87 11.88
N SER A 325 -18.78 16.10 12.61
CA SER A 325 -19.20 17.46 13.00
C SER A 325 -18.41 18.01 14.19
N GLN A 326 -17.72 17.15 14.93
CA GLN A 326 -16.96 17.51 16.14
C GLN A 326 -15.64 18.24 15.82
N LEU A 327 -15.00 18.80 16.86
CA LEU A 327 -13.65 19.33 16.76
C LEU A 327 -12.67 18.22 16.30
N GLY A 328 -11.83 18.54 15.32
CA GLY A 328 -10.96 17.57 14.64
C GLY A 328 -11.66 16.74 13.56
N GLY A 329 -12.97 16.93 13.38
CA GLY A 329 -13.75 16.36 12.29
C GLY A 329 -13.96 17.36 11.16
N PHE A 330 -14.14 16.87 9.94
CA PHE A 330 -14.31 17.68 8.74
C PHE A 330 -15.56 17.35 7.93
N GLU A 331 -16.03 18.32 7.16
CA GLU A 331 -17.09 18.17 6.15
C GLU A 331 -16.50 18.19 4.74
N ARG A 332 -15.70 19.19 4.38
CA ARG A 332 -14.98 19.25 3.10
C ARG A 332 -13.66 20.00 3.23
N VAL A 333 -12.63 19.25 3.58
CA VAL A 333 -11.25 19.72 3.59
C VAL A 333 -10.81 20.24 2.22
N SER A 334 -10.02 21.31 2.21
CA SER A 334 -9.47 21.94 0.99
C SER A 334 -7.95 22.05 1.01
N ALA A 335 -7.36 22.40 2.16
CA ALA A 335 -5.91 22.57 2.26
C ALA A 335 -5.34 22.21 3.65
N ILE A 336 -4.05 21.88 3.69
CA ILE A 336 -3.28 21.58 4.91
C ILE A 336 -1.93 22.29 4.87
N GLU A 337 -1.49 22.84 6.00
CA GLU A 337 -0.15 23.40 6.19
C GLU A 337 0.42 22.95 7.54
N CYS A 338 1.74 22.83 7.64
CA CYS A 338 2.43 22.60 8.90
C CYS A 338 3.26 23.80 9.32
N TYR A 339 3.26 24.09 10.63
CA TYR A 339 4.19 25.05 11.20
C TYR A 339 4.52 24.67 12.64
N GLY A 340 5.80 24.46 12.91
CA GLY A 340 6.30 23.93 14.17
C GLY A 340 5.66 22.57 14.50
N ASP A 341 5.02 22.49 15.67
CA ASP A 341 4.32 21.28 16.14
C ASP A 341 2.83 21.26 15.78
N SER A 342 2.40 22.09 14.83
CA SER A 342 0.97 22.27 14.52
C SER A 342 0.66 21.99 13.05
N LEU A 343 -0.47 21.34 12.80
CA LEU A 343 -1.07 21.21 11.47
C LEU A 343 -2.31 22.11 11.40
N PHE A 344 -2.45 22.85 10.31
CA PHE A 344 -3.55 23.76 10.05
C PHE A 344 -4.36 23.19 8.89
N VAL A 345 -5.60 22.78 9.15
CA VAL A 345 -6.44 22.15 8.13
C VAL A 345 -7.64 23.04 7.83
N LEU A 346 -7.73 23.48 6.59
CA LEU A 346 -8.79 24.32 6.07
C LEU A 346 -9.98 23.45 5.63
N ASP A 347 -11.17 23.76 6.16
CA ASP A 347 -12.43 23.15 5.75
C ASP A 347 -13.29 24.16 5.01
N SER A 348 -13.37 24.00 3.69
CA SER A 348 -14.10 24.87 2.79
C SER A 348 -15.61 24.94 3.05
N MET A 349 -16.21 23.88 3.61
CA MET A 349 -17.66 23.83 3.89
C MET A 349 -17.98 24.29 5.31
N LYS A 350 -17.11 24.01 6.28
CA LYS A 350 -17.24 24.55 7.64
C LYS A 350 -16.78 26.00 7.76
N SER A 351 -16.12 26.56 6.74
CA SER A 351 -15.60 27.92 6.73
C SER A 351 -14.65 28.20 7.91
N SER A 352 -13.79 27.23 8.23
CA SER A 352 -12.92 27.29 9.39
C SER A 352 -11.57 26.62 9.16
N VAL A 353 -10.56 27.06 9.90
CA VAL A 353 -9.26 26.39 10.02
C VAL A 353 -9.25 25.61 11.34
N THR A 354 -8.97 24.31 11.28
CA THR A 354 -8.77 23.47 12.49
C THR A 354 -7.28 23.29 12.74
N VAL A 355 -6.84 23.58 13.97
CA VAL A 355 -5.45 23.43 14.41
C VAL A 355 -5.31 22.10 15.15
N PHE A 356 -4.37 21.27 14.70
CA PHE A 356 -3.95 20.05 15.37
C PHE A 356 -2.58 20.25 15.99
N LYS A 357 -2.45 20.02 17.30
CA LYS A 357 -1.16 20.05 18.01
C LYS A 357 -0.58 18.65 18.10
N LYS A 358 0.73 18.56 17.93
CA LYS A 358 1.50 17.32 18.14
C LYS A 358 1.45 16.91 19.61
N THR A 359 1.13 15.65 19.85
CA THR A 359 1.05 15.08 21.20
C THR A 359 2.44 14.78 21.77
N ASP A 360 2.52 14.47 23.06
CA ASP A 360 3.75 13.95 23.67
C ASP A 360 4.24 12.66 23.00
N PHE A 361 3.33 11.83 22.49
CA PHE A 361 3.68 10.63 21.72
C PHE A 361 4.26 11.01 20.35
N GLY A 362 3.63 11.95 19.63
CA GLY A 362 4.14 12.48 18.38
C GLY A 362 5.56 13.04 18.53
N LYS A 363 5.79 13.87 19.55
CA LYS A 363 7.12 14.43 19.86
C LYS A 363 8.16 13.36 20.20
N LEU A 364 7.75 12.28 20.85
CA LEU A 364 8.65 11.16 21.17
C LEU A 364 9.10 10.44 19.89
N VAL A 365 8.17 10.18 18.96
CA VAL A 365 8.46 9.61 17.63
C VAL A 365 9.37 10.54 16.82
N ASP A 366 9.09 11.84 16.83
CA ASP A 366 9.90 12.83 16.12
C ASP A 366 11.35 12.84 16.60
N ASN A 367 11.55 12.87 17.92
CA ASN A 367 12.89 12.81 18.50
C ASN A 367 13.61 11.50 18.16
N ALA A 368 12.90 10.37 18.19
CA ALA A 368 13.46 9.07 17.84
C ALA A 368 13.90 9.01 16.37
N GLU A 369 13.09 9.56 15.47
CA GLU A 369 13.33 9.60 14.03
C GLU A 369 14.43 10.61 13.66
N MET A 370 14.46 11.79 14.29
CA MET A 370 15.53 12.76 14.13
C MET A 370 16.89 12.15 14.50
N LEU A 371 17.00 11.52 15.68
CA LEU A 371 18.23 10.85 16.10
C LEU A 371 18.61 9.69 15.17
N TYR A 372 17.63 8.93 14.67
CA TYR A 372 17.86 7.88 13.69
C TYR A 372 18.47 8.44 12.40
N ASN A 373 17.92 9.54 11.89
CA ASN A 373 18.36 10.19 10.66
C ASN A 373 19.72 10.88 10.80
N LEU A 374 20.06 11.36 12.00
CA LEU A 374 21.41 11.87 12.33
C LEU A 374 22.44 10.74 12.53
N GLY A 375 22.01 9.47 12.54
CA GLY A 375 22.87 8.31 12.78
C GLY A 375 23.19 8.04 14.26
N ASN A 376 22.53 8.75 15.18
CA ASN A 376 22.66 8.49 16.62
C ASN A 376 21.74 7.33 17.04
N TYR A 377 22.12 6.12 16.60
CA TYR A 377 21.29 4.93 16.75
C TYR A 377 21.10 4.46 18.18
N SER A 378 22.05 4.72 19.09
CA SER A 378 21.95 4.27 20.49
C SER A 378 20.86 5.01 21.24
N GLU A 379 20.82 6.35 21.15
CA GLU A 379 19.78 7.16 21.79
C GLU A 379 18.43 6.96 21.09
N SER A 380 18.42 6.89 19.75
CA SER A 380 17.21 6.57 18.98
C SER A 380 16.59 5.24 19.42
N LEU A 381 17.41 4.20 19.65
CA LEU A 381 16.95 2.88 20.10
C LEU A 381 16.21 2.94 21.45
N GLU A 382 16.67 3.77 22.38
CA GLU A 382 16.02 3.94 23.68
C GLU A 382 14.62 4.54 23.51
N LEU A 383 14.49 5.58 22.69
CA LEU A 383 13.20 6.21 22.41
C LEU A 383 12.25 5.27 21.66
N TRP A 384 12.73 4.52 20.66
CA TRP A 384 11.90 3.54 19.95
C TRP A 384 11.40 2.41 20.86
N LYS A 385 12.21 1.99 21.84
CA LYS A 385 11.76 1.02 22.85
C LYS A 385 10.70 1.63 23.77
N GLU A 386 10.85 2.90 24.16
CA GLU A 386 9.83 3.60 24.95
C GLU A 386 8.51 3.74 24.16
N ILE A 387 8.59 4.04 22.87
CA ILE A 387 7.42 4.08 21.96
C ILE A 387 6.68 2.75 21.98
N LEU A 388 7.38 1.61 21.90
CA LEU A 388 6.74 0.29 22.01
C LEU A 388 6.14 -0.02 23.38
N VAL A 389 6.67 0.58 24.46
CA VAL A 389 6.06 0.47 25.80
C VAL A 389 4.74 1.24 25.85
N ARG A 390 4.67 2.40 25.17
CA ARG A 390 3.48 3.25 25.09
C ARG A 390 2.44 2.70 24.11
N ASP A 391 2.89 2.17 22.97
CA ASP A 391 2.07 1.60 21.92
C ASP A 391 2.74 0.34 21.33
N SER A 392 2.33 -0.83 21.83
CA SER A 392 2.87 -2.11 21.40
C SER A 392 2.51 -2.51 19.97
N ASN A 393 1.55 -1.82 19.35
CA ASN A 393 1.10 -2.06 17.98
C ASN A 393 1.78 -1.12 16.97
N TYR A 394 2.67 -0.22 17.43
CA TYR A 394 3.31 0.77 16.56
C TYR A 394 4.40 0.12 15.69
N LEU A 395 4.01 -0.32 14.51
CA LEU A 395 4.82 -1.17 13.65
C LEU A 395 6.15 -0.56 13.22
N THR A 396 6.13 0.75 12.96
CA THR A 396 7.32 1.53 12.59
C THR A 396 8.42 1.41 13.63
N ALA A 397 8.08 1.33 14.93
CA ALA A 397 9.08 1.16 15.97
C ALA A 397 9.78 -0.21 15.90
N TYR A 398 9.06 -1.31 15.61
CA TYR A 398 9.71 -2.62 15.38
C TYR A 398 10.68 -2.56 14.19
N SER A 399 10.29 -1.91 13.10
CA SER A 399 11.13 -1.74 11.91
C SER A 399 12.40 -0.95 12.21
N LYS A 400 12.28 0.19 12.89
CA LYS A 400 13.41 1.07 13.25
C LYS A 400 14.34 0.36 14.26
N ILE A 401 13.80 -0.30 15.30
CA ILE A 401 14.61 -1.08 16.25
C ILE A 401 15.38 -2.21 15.56
N SER A 402 14.72 -2.97 14.68
CA SER A 402 15.36 -4.06 13.93
C SER A 402 16.49 -3.54 13.05
N SER A 403 16.26 -2.41 12.38
CA SER A 403 17.25 -1.75 11.52
C SER A 403 18.44 -1.23 12.33
N ILE A 404 18.20 -0.63 13.50
CA ILE A 404 19.26 -0.18 14.40
C ILE A 404 20.14 -1.36 14.84
N PHE A 405 19.53 -2.45 15.32
CA PHE A 405 20.30 -3.62 15.74
C PHE A 405 21.07 -4.25 14.58
N LEU A 406 20.51 -4.24 13.37
CA LEU A 406 21.19 -4.70 12.16
C LEU A 406 22.45 -3.86 11.88
N VAL A 407 22.35 -2.53 11.94
CA VAL A 407 23.49 -1.62 11.77
C VAL A 407 24.56 -1.85 12.85
N GLN A 408 24.13 -2.09 14.09
CA GLN A 408 25.00 -2.43 15.22
C GLN A 408 25.59 -3.86 15.14
N ARG A 409 25.23 -4.65 14.10
CA ARG A 409 25.58 -6.08 13.94
C ARG A 409 25.11 -6.98 15.09
N ASN A 410 24.13 -6.54 15.86
CA ASN A 410 23.44 -7.38 16.84
C ASN A 410 22.33 -8.16 16.14
N TYR A 411 22.75 -9.13 15.32
CA TYR A 411 21.85 -9.84 14.41
C TYR A 411 20.74 -10.61 15.12
N SER A 412 21.00 -11.13 16.33
CA SER A 412 20.00 -11.91 17.08
C SER A 412 18.83 -11.05 17.56
N GLU A 413 19.08 -9.86 18.11
CA GLU A 413 18.00 -8.94 18.46
C GLU A 413 17.34 -8.36 17.19
N ALA A 414 18.10 -8.06 16.14
CA ALA A 414 17.53 -7.62 14.87
C ALA A 414 16.52 -8.62 14.30
N MET A 415 16.87 -9.91 14.27
CA MET A 415 15.96 -10.98 13.84
C MET A 415 14.73 -11.09 14.73
N LYS A 416 14.87 -10.97 16.04
CA LYS A 416 13.74 -11.09 16.99
C LYS A 416 12.68 -10.00 16.78
N TYR A 417 13.10 -8.75 16.64
CA TYR A 417 12.17 -7.64 16.38
C TYR A 417 11.60 -7.74 14.95
N ALA A 418 12.41 -8.14 13.96
CA ALA A 418 11.96 -8.35 12.60
C ALA A 418 10.95 -9.49 12.49
N GLU A 419 11.13 -10.59 13.22
CA GLU A 419 10.21 -11.72 13.26
C GLU A 419 8.89 -11.36 13.93
N THR A 420 8.94 -10.63 15.06
CA THR A 420 7.74 -10.15 15.76
C THR A 420 6.87 -9.28 14.86
N ALA A 421 7.53 -8.48 14.02
CA ALA A 421 6.90 -7.64 13.03
C ALA A 421 6.93 -8.26 11.63
N GLU A 422 7.10 -9.57 11.42
CA GLU A 422 7.06 -10.22 10.09
C GLU A 422 7.87 -9.50 8.96
N LEU A 423 8.96 -8.77 9.30
CA LEU A 423 9.77 -7.95 8.38
C LEU A 423 10.80 -8.79 7.61
N SER A 424 10.35 -9.47 6.55
CA SER A 424 11.16 -10.43 5.79
C SER A 424 12.51 -9.87 5.29
N ASP A 425 12.55 -8.63 4.82
CA ASP A 425 13.76 -8.03 4.25
C ASP A 425 14.85 -7.75 5.29
N ILE A 426 14.45 -7.17 6.43
CA ILE A 426 15.36 -6.89 7.54
C ILE A 426 15.78 -8.21 8.19
N TYR A 427 14.84 -9.15 8.36
CA TYR A 427 15.13 -10.48 8.87
C TYR A 427 16.16 -11.21 8.00
N ASN A 428 16.01 -11.20 6.67
CA ASN A 428 16.96 -11.84 5.76
C ASN A 428 18.39 -11.29 5.92
N LYS A 429 18.54 -9.96 5.96
CA LYS A 429 19.86 -9.32 6.15
C LYS A 429 20.46 -9.63 7.53
N ALA A 430 19.63 -9.65 8.57
CA ALA A 430 20.09 -10.02 9.91
C ALA A 430 20.48 -11.50 9.98
N PHE A 431 19.69 -12.38 9.38
CA PHE A 431 19.95 -13.81 9.31
C PHE A 431 21.23 -14.12 8.52
N GLU A 432 21.47 -13.43 7.42
CA GLU A 432 22.71 -13.53 6.64
C GLU A 432 23.94 -13.27 7.51
N GLY A 433 23.99 -12.11 8.19
CA GLY A 433 25.10 -11.75 9.07
C GLY A 433 25.25 -12.68 10.28
N TRP A 434 24.13 -13.08 10.89
CA TRP A 434 24.14 -14.07 11.98
C TRP A 434 24.71 -15.41 11.51
N ARG A 435 24.29 -15.88 10.33
CA ARG A 435 24.70 -17.16 9.76
C ARG A 435 26.17 -17.15 9.36
N GLU A 436 26.67 -16.05 8.81
CA GLU A 436 28.10 -15.87 8.53
C GLU A 436 28.95 -16.02 9.81
N ASN A 437 28.53 -15.36 10.90
CA ASN A 437 29.18 -15.51 12.21
C ASN A 437 29.09 -16.95 12.72
N PHE A 438 27.90 -17.57 12.66
CA PHE A 438 27.70 -18.94 13.11
C PHE A 438 28.59 -19.94 12.34
N ILE A 439 28.62 -19.85 11.01
CA ILE A 439 29.42 -20.74 10.15
C ILE A 439 30.91 -20.56 10.43
N SER A 440 31.39 -19.32 10.52
CA SER A 440 32.80 -19.03 10.75
C SER A 440 33.28 -19.57 12.10
N GLU A 441 32.49 -19.42 13.16
CA GLU A 441 32.80 -19.94 14.49
C GLU A 441 32.72 -21.47 14.58
N ASN A 442 31.82 -22.10 13.82
CA ASN A 442 31.52 -23.55 13.92
C ASN A 442 32.03 -24.38 12.74
N PHE A 443 32.86 -23.80 11.86
CA PHE A 443 33.25 -24.40 10.58
C PHE A 443 33.74 -25.86 10.70
N GLY A 444 34.65 -26.13 11.65
CA GLY A 444 35.19 -27.47 11.87
C GLY A 444 34.13 -28.49 12.29
N PHE A 445 33.20 -28.10 13.16
CA PHE A 445 32.10 -28.96 13.60
C PHE A 445 31.11 -29.23 12.46
N ILE A 446 30.80 -28.22 11.65
CA ILE A 446 29.90 -28.34 10.49
C ILE A 446 30.47 -29.37 9.49
N ILE A 447 31.77 -29.31 9.19
CA ILE A 447 32.42 -30.28 8.30
C ILE A 447 32.33 -31.70 8.87
N ILE A 448 32.62 -31.88 10.16
CA ILE A 448 32.54 -33.20 10.80
C ILE A 448 31.10 -33.73 10.74
N ALA A 449 30.12 -32.90 11.09
CA ALA A 449 28.70 -33.25 11.04
C ALA A 449 28.27 -33.65 9.62
N PHE A 450 28.71 -32.90 8.60
CA PHE A 450 28.45 -33.22 7.19
C PHE A 450 28.97 -34.61 6.81
N PHE A 451 30.22 -34.95 7.15
CA PHE A 451 30.78 -36.27 6.86
C PHE A 451 30.07 -37.40 7.63
N VAL A 452 29.72 -37.17 8.90
CA VAL A 452 28.99 -38.15 9.73
C VAL A 452 27.58 -38.39 9.17
N ILE A 453 26.83 -37.32 8.87
CA ILE A 453 25.50 -37.41 8.26
C ILE A 453 25.58 -38.15 6.92
N THR A 454 26.55 -37.81 6.07
CA THR A 454 26.78 -38.49 4.78
C THR A 454 27.07 -39.98 4.98
N ALA A 455 27.93 -40.34 5.94
CA ALA A 455 28.23 -41.73 6.25
C ALA A 455 27.02 -42.50 6.78
N ILE A 456 26.15 -41.86 7.58
CA ILE A 456 24.87 -42.42 8.05
C ILE A 456 23.93 -42.63 6.87
N PHE A 457 23.75 -41.64 6.00
CA PHE A 457 22.88 -41.73 4.83
C PHE A 457 23.31 -42.83 3.85
N ILE A 458 24.62 -43.00 3.62
CA ILE A 458 25.16 -44.09 2.78
C ILE A 458 24.85 -45.47 3.39
N LYS A 459 24.89 -45.59 4.71
CA LYS A 459 24.67 -46.86 5.43
C LYS A 459 23.21 -47.14 5.76
N MET A 460 22.32 -46.15 5.66
CA MET A 460 20.92 -46.31 6.03
C MET A 460 20.14 -47.03 4.90
N PRO A 461 19.62 -48.25 5.14
CA PRO A 461 18.81 -48.92 4.13
C PRO A 461 17.49 -48.16 3.95
N LEU A 462 17.19 -47.74 2.72
CA LEU A 462 15.91 -47.14 2.39
C LEU A 462 14.78 -48.13 2.73
N PRO A 463 13.78 -47.74 3.54
CA PRO A 463 12.69 -48.64 3.93
C PRO A 463 11.92 -49.06 2.67
N LYS A 464 11.95 -50.36 2.35
CA LYS A 464 11.15 -50.94 1.26
C LYS A 464 9.69 -51.02 1.70
N LEU A 465 8.95 -49.92 1.53
CA LEU A 465 7.51 -49.88 1.80
C LEU A 465 6.78 -50.85 0.86
N LYS A 466 6.05 -51.83 1.43
CA LYS A 466 5.18 -52.72 0.66
C LYS A 466 4.04 -51.90 0.05
N LYS A 467 3.79 -52.07 -1.26
CA LYS A 467 2.69 -51.39 -1.98
C LYS A 467 1.33 -51.98 -1.56
N ASN A 468 0.71 -51.37 -0.56
CA ASN A 468 -0.62 -51.74 -0.06
C ASN A 468 -1.43 -50.49 0.30
N ILE A 469 -2.74 -50.65 0.47
CA ILE A 469 -3.65 -49.52 0.70
C ILE A 469 -3.31 -48.72 1.96
N ARG A 470 -2.90 -49.39 3.04
CA ARG A 470 -2.57 -48.73 4.32
C ARG A 470 -1.38 -47.78 4.15
N ASN A 471 -0.32 -48.25 3.51
CA ASN A 471 0.88 -47.45 3.26
C ASN A 471 0.59 -46.32 2.26
N SER A 472 -0.27 -46.54 1.26
CA SER A 472 -0.71 -45.49 0.34
C SER A 472 -1.46 -44.36 1.04
N VAL A 473 -2.38 -44.68 1.95
CA VAL A 473 -3.07 -43.67 2.77
C VAL A 473 -2.08 -42.90 3.65
N PHE A 474 -1.12 -43.59 4.28
CA PHE A 474 -0.07 -42.93 5.06
C PHE A 474 0.77 -41.96 4.22
N ILE A 475 1.17 -42.35 3.01
CA ILE A 475 1.92 -41.48 2.11
C ILE A 475 1.11 -40.25 1.72
N LEU A 476 -0.20 -40.39 1.45
CA LEU A 476 -1.04 -39.23 1.11
C LEU A 476 -1.27 -38.29 2.29
N ILE A 477 -1.37 -38.81 3.50
CA ILE A 477 -1.41 -37.97 4.71
C ILE A 477 -0.08 -37.22 4.86
N ALA A 478 1.05 -37.90 4.69
CA ALA A 478 2.36 -37.25 4.72
C ALA A 478 2.50 -36.18 3.61
N PHE A 479 1.99 -36.46 2.41
CA PHE A 479 1.95 -35.50 1.31
C PHE A 479 1.10 -34.27 1.66
N PHE A 480 -0.08 -34.47 2.23
CA PHE A 480 -0.93 -33.38 2.67
C PHE A 480 -0.27 -32.52 3.75
N ILE A 481 0.36 -33.15 4.75
CA ILE A 481 1.10 -32.44 5.80
C ILE A 481 2.28 -31.68 5.20
N ALA A 482 3.01 -32.27 4.26
CA ALA A 482 4.13 -31.60 3.59
C ALA A 482 3.67 -30.38 2.79
N VAL A 483 2.52 -30.45 2.12
CA VAL A 483 1.92 -29.32 1.40
C VAL A 483 1.46 -28.21 2.35
N ILE A 484 0.96 -28.54 3.54
CA ILE A 484 0.67 -27.55 4.59
C ILE A 484 1.95 -26.93 5.12
N ALA A 485 2.95 -27.74 5.45
CA ALA A 485 4.23 -27.29 5.99
C ALA A 485 4.95 -26.34 5.02
N ASP A 486 5.01 -26.69 3.74
CA ASP A 486 5.58 -25.85 2.68
C ASP A 486 4.90 -24.48 2.58
N GLY A 487 3.57 -24.43 2.77
CA GLY A 487 2.83 -23.18 2.73
C GLY A 487 2.76 -22.38 4.02
N THR A 488 3.13 -22.94 5.18
CA THR A 488 2.91 -22.29 6.49
C THR A 488 4.14 -22.25 7.40
N LEU A 489 5.11 -23.13 7.19
CA LEU A 489 6.34 -23.25 7.97
C LEU A 489 7.56 -22.89 7.11
N TYR A 490 7.39 -22.04 6.11
CA TYR A 490 8.52 -21.55 5.31
C TYR A 490 9.29 -20.48 6.10
N GLY A 491 10.61 -20.43 5.99
CA GLY A 491 11.44 -19.45 6.68
C GLY A 491 11.04 -18.01 6.32
N LEU A 492 11.03 -17.12 7.32
CA LEU A 492 10.52 -15.75 7.18
C LEU A 492 11.21 -14.97 6.05
N GLN A 493 12.49 -15.20 5.81
CA GLN A 493 13.26 -14.57 4.73
C GLN A 493 12.72 -14.85 3.31
N PHE A 494 11.89 -15.89 3.15
CA PHE A 494 11.26 -16.29 1.89
C PHE A 494 9.74 -16.11 1.88
N HIS A 495 9.16 -15.63 2.99
CA HIS A 495 7.72 -15.42 3.07
C HIS A 495 7.29 -14.28 2.15
N SER A 496 6.32 -14.53 1.27
CA SER A 496 5.62 -13.50 0.50
C SER A 496 4.23 -13.27 1.11
N GLU A 497 3.80 -12.01 1.20
CA GLU A 497 2.64 -11.46 1.93
C GLU A 497 1.23 -12.05 1.61
N GLU A 498 1.11 -13.18 0.92
CA GLU A 498 -0.15 -13.63 0.31
C GLU A 498 -1.11 -14.40 1.24
N GLN A 499 -0.72 -14.80 2.47
CA GLN A 499 -1.59 -15.61 3.33
C GLN A 499 -2.24 -14.82 4.47
N LYS A 500 -3.28 -14.05 4.12
CA LYS A 500 -4.05 -13.27 5.12
C LYS A 500 -4.87 -14.13 6.09
N VAL A 501 -5.25 -15.36 5.73
CA VAL A 501 -5.98 -16.31 6.61
C VAL A 501 -5.62 -17.76 6.25
N PHE A 502 -5.32 -18.59 7.25
CA PHE A 502 -5.11 -20.02 7.04
C PHE A 502 -6.40 -20.70 6.56
N ASN A 503 -6.38 -21.23 5.34
CA ASN A 503 -7.48 -22.00 4.78
C ASN A 503 -6.97 -23.39 4.39
N ILE A 504 -7.53 -24.44 4.99
CA ILE A 504 -7.13 -25.83 4.73
C ILE A 504 -7.57 -26.37 3.36
N ILE A 505 -8.60 -25.76 2.74
CA ILE A 505 -9.22 -26.28 1.51
C ILE A 505 -8.25 -26.27 0.32
N PRO A 506 -7.52 -25.17 0.02
CA PRO A 506 -6.50 -25.17 -1.03
C PRO A 506 -5.44 -26.25 -0.85
N TYR A 507 -4.98 -26.49 0.38
CA TYR A 507 -4.00 -27.53 0.69
C TYR A 507 -4.56 -28.93 0.45
N PHE A 508 -5.82 -29.17 0.78
CA PHE A 508 -6.49 -30.44 0.52
C PHE A 508 -6.59 -30.71 -0.99
N ILE A 509 -7.00 -29.69 -1.77
CA ILE A 509 -7.12 -29.79 -3.23
C ILE A 509 -5.75 -30.07 -3.88
N LYS A 510 -4.71 -29.32 -3.49
CA LYS A 510 -3.33 -29.47 -4.00
C LYS A 510 -2.68 -30.83 -3.67
N SER A 511 -3.25 -31.60 -2.74
CA SER A 511 -2.66 -32.87 -2.27
C SER A 511 -3.58 -34.09 -2.47
N ILE A 512 -4.51 -34.34 -1.54
CA ILE A 512 -5.41 -35.50 -1.56
C ILE A 512 -6.43 -35.36 -2.69
N GLY A 513 -7.01 -34.17 -2.87
CA GLY A 513 -8.03 -33.89 -3.87
C GLY A 513 -7.56 -34.21 -5.28
N ILE A 514 -6.38 -33.71 -5.68
CA ILE A 514 -5.82 -33.96 -7.01
C ILE A 514 -5.50 -35.43 -7.25
N VAL A 515 -5.01 -36.17 -6.23
CA VAL A 515 -4.74 -37.61 -6.37
C VAL A 515 -6.04 -38.40 -6.51
N LEU A 516 -7.10 -38.04 -5.77
CA LEU A 516 -8.41 -38.69 -5.89
C LEU A 516 -9.03 -38.43 -7.27
N LEU A 517 -9.00 -37.19 -7.75
CA LEU A 517 -9.47 -36.82 -9.09
C LEU A 517 -8.68 -37.57 -10.16
N TRP A 518 -7.36 -37.67 -10.01
CA TRP A 518 -6.50 -38.46 -10.89
C TRP A 518 -6.91 -39.93 -10.93
N CYS A 519 -7.22 -40.53 -9.78
CA CYS A 519 -7.63 -41.94 -9.73
C CYS A 519 -9.00 -42.18 -10.35
N VAL A 520 -9.96 -41.28 -10.12
CA VAL A 520 -11.31 -41.36 -10.72
C VAL A 520 -11.22 -41.18 -12.23
N SER A 521 -10.55 -40.12 -12.69
CA SER A 521 -10.38 -39.87 -14.12
C SER A 521 -9.59 -40.97 -14.80
N GLY A 522 -8.49 -41.41 -14.19
CA GLY A 522 -7.65 -42.47 -14.75
C GLY A 522 -8.40 -43.79 -14.89
N ARG A 523 -9.30 -44.10 -13.93
CA ARG A 523 -10.18 -45.27 -14.04
C ARG A 523 -11.17 -45.13 -15.19
N ALA A 524 -11.79 -43.96 -15.35
CA ALA A 524 -12.73 -43.68 -16.43
C ALA A 524 -12.06 -43.69 -17.82
N CYS A 525 -10.92 -43.03 -17.98
CA CYS A 525 -10.14 -43.08 -19.21
C CYS A 525 -9.65 -44.51 -19.51
N GLY A 526 -9.27 -45.26 -18.46
CA GLY A 526 -8.89 -46.66 -18.57
C GLY A 526 -9.98 -47.55 -19.16
N THR A 527 -11.27 -47.33 -18.85
CA THR A 527 -12.36 -48.07 -19.52
C THR A 527 -12.47 -47.76 -21.01
N PHE A 528 -12.13 -46.54 -21.45
CA PHE A 528 -12.20 -46.16 -22.87
C PHE A 528 -11.01 -46.66 -23.69
N LEU A 529 -9.87 -46.89 -23.05
CA LEU A 529 -8.62 -47.32 -23.69
C LEU A 529 -8.29 -48.78 -23.36
N ASP A 530 -9.29 -49.61 -23.04
CA ASP A 530 -9.16 -51.05 -22.73
C ASP A 530 -8.11 -51.40 -21.65
N GLY A 531 -7.94 -50.52 -20.66
CA GLY A 531 -6.97 -50.70 -19.58
C GLY A 531 -7.48 -51.53 -18.40
N CYS A 532 -6.62 -52.41 -17.89
CA CYS A 532 -6.94 -53.34 -16.79
C CYS A 532 -6.93 -52.72 -15.38
N GLY A 533 -6.62 -51.43 -15.25
CA GLY A 533 -6.41 -50.76 -13.97
C GLY A 533 -7.68 -50.64 -13.12
N THR A 534 -7.65 -51.19 -11.90
CA THR A 534 -8.70 -50.93 -10.89
C THR A 534 -8.39 -49.64 -10.13
N PHE A 535 -9.43 -48.96 -9.61
CA PHE A 535 -9.25 -47.75 -8.78
C PHE A 535 -8.26 -47.97 -7.65
N ARG A 536 -8.36 -49.12 -6.95
CA ARG A 536 -7.44 -49.50 -5.87
C ARG A 536 -5.98 -49.55 -6.33
N ASN A 537 -5.71 -50.15 -7.48
CA ASN A 537 -4.34 -50.28 -7.99
C ASN A 537 -3.78 -48.95 -8.49
N ILE A 538 -4.60 -48.14 -9.17
CA ILE A 538 -4.26 -46.78 -9.59
C ILE A 538 -3.91 -45.94 -8.36
N PHE A 539 -4.77 -45.94 -7.35
CA PHE A 539 -4.55 -45.20 -6.11
C PHE A 539 -3.27 -45.63 -5.39
N ILE A 540 -3.05 -46.95 -5.23
CA ILE A 540 -1.84 -47.44 -4.57
C ILE A 540 -0.58 -46.98 -5.30
N ARG A 541 -0.54 -47.11 -6.63
CA ARG A 541 0.66 -46.81 -7.42
C ARG A 541 0.92 -45.31 -7.55
N THR A 542 -0.12 -44.50 -7.73
CA THR A 542 -0.02 -43.03 -7.75
C THR A 542 0.41 -42.48 -6.39
N SER A 543 -0.10 -43.01 -5.28
CA SER A 543 0.32 -42.58 -3.93
C SER A 543 1.83 -42.80 -3.71
N PHE A 544 2.40 -43.88 -4.24
CA PHE A 544 3.86 -44.10 -4.16
C PHE A 544 4.63 -43.23 -5.14
N ALA A 545 4.03 -42.85 -6.26
CA ALA A 545 4.67 -42.01 -7.26
C ALA A 545 4.87 -40.56 -6.79
N VAL A 546 4.05 -40.07 -5.86
CA VAL A 546 4.17 -38.71 -5.29
C VAL A 546 5.20 -38.58 -4.17
N ILE A 547 5.88 -39.66 -3.78
CA ILE A 547 6.92 -39.64 -2.73
C ILE A 547 8.03 -38.63 -3.03
N PRO A 548 8.64 -38.57 -4.24
CA PRO A 548 9.71 -37.61 -4.51
C PRO A 548 9.23 -36.16 -4.36
N TYR A 549 8.01 -35.86 -4.79
CA TYR A 549 7.41 -34.53 -4.59
C TYR A 549 7.14 -34.24 -3.10
N THR A 550 6.72 -35.23 -2.32
CA THR A 550 6.53 -35.07 -0.86
C THR A 550 7.86 -34.79 -0.16
N VAL A 551 8.91 -35.54 -0.53
CA VAL A 551 10.25 -35.38 0.04
C VAL A 551 10.84 -34.02 -0.31
N GLN A 552 10.68 -33.55 -1.57
CA GLN A 552 11.21 -32.23 -1.94
C GLN A 552 10.51 -31.09 -1.20
N LEU A 553 9.19 -31.17 -0.95
CA LEU A 553 8.47 -30.17 -0.14
C LEU A 553 9.07 -30.09 1.28
N ILE A 554 9.27 -31.24 1.92
CA ILE A 554 9.87 -31.29 3.26
C ILE A 554 11.30 -30.74 3.24
N ALA A 555 12.10 -31.12 2.24
CA ALA A 555 13.47 -30.65 2.09
C ALA A 555 13.53 -29.13 1.91
N ASN A 556 12.70 -28.55 1.04
CA ASN A 556 12.66 -27.11 0.80
C ASN A 556 12.12 -26.36 2.03
N THR A 557 11.11 -26.88 2.72
CA THR A 557 10.63 -26.29 4.00
C THR A 557 11.79 -26.20 5.01
N VAL A 558 12.60 -27.26 5.15
CA VAL A 558 13.76 -27.24 6.05
C VAL A 558 14.84 -26.28 5.54
N LEU A 559 15.18 -26.32 4.25
CA LEU A 559 16.19 -25.45 3.65
C LEU A 559 15.82 -23.98 3.72
N SER A 560 14.53 -23.65 3.69
CA SER A 560 14.05 -22.28 3.81
C SER A 560 14.44 -21.62 5.15
N HIS A 561 14.78 -22.39 6.19
CA HIS A 561 15.28 -21.88 7.47
C HIS A 561 16.82 -21.79 7.54
N ILE A 562 17.52 -22.34 6.54
CA ILE A 562 18.99 -22.45 6.51
C ILE A 562 19.59 -21.48 5.48
N LEU A 563 18.89 -21.34 4.35
CA LEU A 563 19.33 -20.52 3.23
C LEU A 563 18.92 -19.07 3.41
N ILE A 564 19.73 -18.16 2.87
CA ILE A 564 19.35 -16.75 2.71
C ILE A 564 18.62 -16.57 1.37
N ARG A 565 17.93 -15.44 1.20
CA ARG A 565 17.10 -15.20 0.01
C ARG A 565 17.88 -15.32 -1.32
N ASP A 566 19.13 -14.85 -1.34
CA ASP A 566 19.99 -14.90 -2.53
C ASP A 566 20.39 -16.33 -2.95
N GLU A 567 20.17 -17.31 -2.07
CA GLU A 567 20.45 -18.74 -2.29
C GLU A 567 19.21 -19.53 -2.73
N HIS A 568 18.10 -18.86 -3.05
CA HIS A 568 16.83 -19.50 -3.45
C HIS A 568 17.00 -20.55 -4.56
N ILE A 569 17.96 -20.33 -5.47
CA ILE A 569 18.26 -21.21 -6.60
C ILE A 569 18.50 -22.68 -6.19
N PHE A 570 19.02 -22.94 -4.99
CA PHE A 570 19.25 -24.32 -4.53
C PHE A 570 17.94 -25.05 -4.23
N MET A 571 16.94 -24.34 -3.69
CA MET A 571 15.60 -24.90 -3.48
C MET A 571 14.88 -25.13 -4.80
N ASP A 572 15.07 -24.24 -5.79
CA ASP A 572 14.52 -24.40 -7.14
C ASP A 572 15.04 -25.68 -7.81
N ILE A 573 16.33 -25.98 -7.70
CA ILE A 573 16.93 -27.20 -8.26
C ILE A 573 16.29 -28.45 -7.63
N ILE A 574 16.12 -28.46 -6.31
CA ILE A 574 15.51 -29.59 -5.58
C ILE A 574 14.05 -29.76 -5.99
N GLN A 575 13.32 -28.65 -6.12
CA GLN A 575 11.93 -28.64 -6.55
C GLN A 575 11.78 -29.22 -7.96
N ILE A 576 12.57 -28.71 -8.92
CA ILE A 576 12.55 -29.17 -10.32
C ILE A 576 12.87 -30.67 -10.38
N ALA A 577 13.91 -31.13 -9.68
CA ALA A 577 14.30 -32.53 -9.65
C ALA A 577 13.17 -33.42 -9.08
N GLY A 578 12.55 -33.01 -7.97
CA GLY A 578 11.47 -33.75 -7.33
C GLY A 578 10.19 -33.79 -8.18
N ILE A 579 9.87 -32.71 -8.90
CA ILE A 579 8.76 -32.66 -9.85
C ILE A 579 9.01 -33.61 -11.03
N ILE A 580 10.17 -33.50 -11.71
CA ILE A 580 10.51 -34.35 -12.85
C ILE A 580 10.47 -35.83 -12.46
N TRP A 581 11.05 -36.17 -11.32
CA TRP A 581 11.05 -37.55 -10.82
C TRP A 581 9.62 -38.04 -10.57
N THR A 582 8.79 -37.23 -9.92
CA THR A 582 7.38 -37.57 -9.68
C THR A 582 6.60 -37.79 -10.97
N LEU A 583 6.78 -36.93 -11.97
CA LEU A 583 6.13 -37.08 -13.28
C LEU A 583 6.54 -38.39 -13.97
N ILE A 584 7.82 -38.75 -13.92
CA ILE A 584 8.31 -40.03 -14.45
C ILE A 584 7.67 -41.22 -13.72
N LEU A 585 7.57 -41.16 -12.38
CA LEU A 585 6.95 -42.24 -11.59
C LEU A 585 5.45 -42.34 -11.81
N VAL A 586 4.75 -41.21 -11.95
CA VAL A 586 3.30 -41.20 -12.25
C VAL A 586 3.05 -41.77 -13.64
N PHE A 587 3.85 -41.41 -14.64
CA PHE A 587 3.76 -41.98 -15.98
C PHE A 587 3.98 -43.50 -15.97
N ASN A 588 5.04 -43.96 -15.30
CA ASN A 588 5.33 -45.39 -15.16
C ASN A 588 4.24 -46.12 -14.35
N SER A 589 3.67 -45.47 -13.34
CA SER A 589 2.53 -46.00 -12.56
C SER A 589 1.33 -46.29 -13.47
N VAL A 590 0.93 -45.34 -14.33
CA VAL A 590 -0.17 -45.54 -15.29
C VAL A 590 0.15 -46.69 -16.23
N ARG A 591 1.35 -46.69 -16.81
CA ARG A 591 1.82 -47.74 -17.73
C ARG A 591 1.71 -49.13 -17.11
N GLU A 592 2.23 -49.31 -15.90
CA GLU A 592 2.25 -50.60 -15.21
C GLU A 592 0.85 -51.07 -14.80
N VAL A 593 0.01 -50.15 -14.30
CA VAL A 593 -1.33 -50.50 -13.78
C VAL A 593 -2.28 -50.92 -14.89
N HIS A 594 -2.18 -50.26 -16.05
CA HIS A 594 -3.05 -50.53 -17.19
C HIS A 594 -2.44 -51.46 -18.22
N HIS A 595 -1.17 -51.85 -18.07
CA HIS A 595 -0.40 -52.63 -19.04
C HIS A 595 -0.31 -51.98 -20.43
N TYR A 596 -0.23 -50.64 -20.46
CA TYR A 596 -0.13 -49.87 -21.70
C TYR A 596 1.27 -49.88 -22.29
N SER A 597 1.34 -49.72 -23.61
CA SER A 597 2.54 -49.27 -24.30
C SER A 597 2.86 -47.80 -23.96
N PHE A 598 4.05 -47.34 -24.33
CA PHE A 598 4.46 -45.95 -24.08
C PHE A 598 3.48 -44.94 -24.73
N LYS A 599 3.09 -45.18 -25.99
CA LYS A 599 2.17 -44.31 -26.74
C LYS A 599 0.79 -44.27 -26.11
N GLU A 600 0.25 -45.43 -25.72
CA GLU A 600 -1.05 -45.53 -25.05
C GLU A 600 -1.02 -44.86 -23.68
N THR A 601 0.08 -44.99 -22.93
CA THR A 601 0.25 -44.31 -21.64
C THR A 601 0.22 -42.80 -21.80
N PHE A 602 0.91 -42.27 -22.82
CA PHE A 602 0.92 -40.84 -23.10
C PHE A 602 -0.50 -40.31 -23.41
N ILE A 603 -1.25 -41.03 -24.25
CA ILE A 603 -2.65 -40.71 -24.57
C ILE A 603 -3.52 -40.79 -23.31
N ALA A 604 -3.36 -41.84 -22.50
CA ALA A 604 -4.11 -42.04 -21.27
C ALA A 604 -3.87 -40.93 -20.24
N VAL A 605 -2.62 -40.47 -20.09
CA VAL A 605 -2.27 -39.34 -19.20
C VAL A 605 -2.95 -38.05 -19.66
N ILE A 606 -2.90 -37.73 -20.96
CA ILE A 606 -3.58 -36.53 -21.50
C ILE A 606 -5.09 -36.61 -21.30
N MET A 607 -5.70 -37.76 -21.62
CA MET A 607 -7.13 -38.01 -21.39
C MET A 607 -7.50 -37.88 -19.92
N THR A 608 -6.64 -38.36 -19.01
CA THR A 608 -6.83 -38.26 -17.56
C THR A 608 -6.82 -36.79 -17.11
N ILE A 609 -5.87 -35.98 -17.59
CA ILE A 609 -5.81 -34.55 -17.30
C ILE A 609 -7.07 -33.84 -17.84
N PHE A 610 -7.49 -34.16 -19.06
CA PHE A 610 -8.72 -33.62 -19.64
C PHE A 610 -9.96 -34.00 -18.82
N GLY A 611 -10.06 -35.26 -18.40
CA GLY A 611 -11.16 -35.72 -17.56
C GLY A 611 -11.20 -35.03 -16.20
N ILE A 612 -10.04 -34.76 -15.58
CA ILE A 612 -9.96 -33.92 -14.37
C ILE A 612 -10.48 -32.51 -14.65
N ALA A 613 -10.09 -31.89 -15.76
CA ALA A 613 -10.57 -30.55 -16.11
C ALA A 613 -12.11 -30.52 -16.28
N VAL A 614 -12.69 -31.52 -16.94
CA VAL A 614 -14.15 -31.67 -17.06
C VAL A 614 -14.81 -31.87 -15.70
N MET A 615 -14.25 -32.73 -14.84
CA MET A 615 -14.80 -32.96 -13.48
C MET A 615 -14.75 -31.69 -12.62
N LEU A 616 -13.64 -30.94 -12.66
CA LEU A 616 -13.51 -29.68 -11.94
C LEU A 616 -14.50 -28.63 -12.46
N PHE A 617 -14.66 -28.52 -13.79
CA PHE A 617 -15.66 -27.63 -14.39
C PHE A 617 -17.08 -27.97 -13.93
N LEU A 618 -17.46 -29.25 -13.95
CA LEU A 618 -18.75 -29.71 -13.46
C LEU A 618 -18.92 -29.48 -11.96
N MET A 619 -17.87 -29.70 -11.16
CA MET A 619 -17.89 -29.46 -9.72
C MET A 619 -18.10 -27.98 -9.41
N ILE A 620 -17.40 -27.07 -10.11
CA ILE A 620 -17.59 -25.62 -9.97
C ILE A 620 -19.01 -25.23 -10.37
N LEU A 621 -19.53 -25.76 -11.48
CA LEU A 621 -20.90 -25.49 -11.92
C LEU A 621 -21.93 -25.91 -10.86
N VAL A 622 -21.79 -27.10 -10.28
CA VAL A 622 -22.66 -27.58 -9.21
C VAL A 622 -22.54 -26.73 -7.95
N LEU A 623 -21.32 -26.35 -7.55
CA LEU A 623 -21.10 -25.46 -6.40
C LEU A 623 -21.75 -24.09 -6.61
N CYS A 624 -21.63 -23.51 -7.80
CA CYS A 624 -22.30 -22.25 -8.16
C CYS A 624 -23.83 -22.39 -8.05
N LEU A 625 -24.41 -23.48 -8.53
CA LEU A 625 -25.84 -23.74 -8.41
C LEU A 625 -26.28 -23.91 -6.95
N LEU A 626 -25.52 -24.65 -6.15
CA LEU A 626 -25.81 -24.83 -4.72
C LEU A 626 -25.69 -23.51 -3.95
N GLN A 627 -24.71 -22.67 -4.28
CA GLN A 627 -24.57 -21.33 -3.70
C GLN A 627 -25.77 -20.44 -4.05
N GLN A 628 -26.24 -20.48 -5.30
CA GLN A 628 -27.45 -19.75 -5.70
C GLN A 628 -28.69 -20.23 -4.94
N ILE A 629 -28.85 -21.55 -4.76
CA ILE A 629 -29.93 -22.13 -3.97
C ILE A 629 -29.83 -21.69 -2.50
N TYR A 630 -28.63 -21.69 -1.91
CA TYR A 630 -28.39 -21.24 -0.55
C TYR A 630 -28.74 -19.75 -0.36
N LEU A 631 -28.28 -18.89 -1.26
CA LEU A 631 -28.61 -17.46 -1.25
C LEU A 631 -30.11 -17.22 -1.42
N PHE A 632 -30.78 -18.02 -2.25
CA PHE A 632 -32.24 -18.00 -2.37
C PHE A 632 -32.93 -18.37 -1.05
N PHE A 633 -32.48 -19.41 -0.34
CA PHE A 633 -33.04 -19.73 0.98
C PHE A 633 -32.78 -18.65 2.03
N ILE A 634 -31.59 -18.04 2.04
CA ILE A 634 -31.31 -16.89 2.92
C ILE A 634 -32.24 -15.73 2.60
N SER A 635 -32.44 -15.38 1.33
CA SER A 635 -33.30 -14.25 0.96
C SER A 635 -34.75 -14.51 1.36
N VAL A 636 -35.27 -15.73 1.15
CA VAL A 636 -36.61 -16.13 1.60
C VAL A 636 -36.72 -16.07 3.13
N PHE A 637 -35.75 -16.61 3.86
CA PHE A 637 -35.77 -16.57 5.33
C PHE A 637 -35.70 -15.13 5.86
N THR A 638 -34.87 -14.30 5.24
CA THR A 638 -34.71 -12.89 5.57
C THR A 638 -36.01 -12.12 5.36
N GLU A 639 -36.68 -12.31 4.22
CA GLU A 639 -37.99 -11.72 3.92
C GLU A 639 -39.08 -12.16 4.91
N ILE A 640 -39.14 -13.46 5.25
CA ILE A 640 -40.07 -13.97 6.27
C ILE A 640 -39.77 -13.33 7.63
N SER A 641 -38.51 -13.20 8.01
CA SER A 641 -38.10 -12.61 9.29
C SER A 641 -38.48 -11.12 9.39
N TYR A 642 -38.42 -10.38 8.27
CA TYR A 642 -38.87 -9.00 8.21
C TYR A 642 -40.39 -8.90 8.34
N ARG A 643 -41.15 -9.79 7.70
CA ARG A 643 -42.63 -9.80 7.78
C ARG A 643 -43.19 -10.24 9.13
N ILE A 644 -42.43 -10.98 9.93
CA ILE A 644 -42.82 -11.35 11.31
C ILE A 644 -42.50 -10.21 12.29
N ARG A 645 -41.55 -9.33 11.96
CA ARG A 645 -41.18 -8.16 12.77
C ARG A 645 -41.98 -6.89 12.45
N SER A 646 -42.64 -6.83 11.29
CA SER A 646 -43.70 -5.87 10.96
C SER A 646 -45.04 -6.35 11.48
#